data_AF-A0A2G6KXE4-F1
#
_entry.id   AF-A0A2G6KXE4-F1
#
_cell.length_a   1.000
_cell.length_b   1.000
_cell.length_c   1.000
_cell.angle_alpha   90.00
_cell.angle_beta   90.00
_cell.angle_gamma   90.00
#
_symmetry.space_group_name_H-M   'P 1'
#
loop_
_entity.id
_entity.type
_entity.pdbx_description
1 polymer ?
#
loop_
_entity_poly.entity_id
_entity_poly.type
_entity_poly.pdbx_seq_one_letter_code
_entity_poly.pdbx_strand_id
1 'polypeptide(L)'
;MHNLPLVQALLPLRSCIVTLRWLADSQPGFLHHVPLHAWVRNLAGSPANFSHYLIVEPLENGHIQYTQGDGYRFRLTAIQGGEALLETVLQQLKKLPGSAKASKAGQHFANNLELQSINDAFEHHAVKHVAELSCFDQNDLWLETAFWARQPSFTLAFSTPARLVRDKLSLQTEDAANKTSSLKGKQRYCRDKDHLTWSLLTQRLTDTLINLHQHHTGERLQRMPWPDAQTDSAVAFWVDHRYAANANGQRKDASGLLAQVHIRLAADFPSELLALLVFGQYTGIGQNRGFGMGQYQLLDEYLQAASPKPGAVKSLLAKALEEQNLAQVVDEAYSRNEASEQDKSALLMQLHQRRQQITQASYRPDPLQAQEIAKPDGGTRLLSIPSWQDRVLQRAVTAILAPTLDQLWMKHSYGYRRGHSRQQARDEINRYIQQGYNWILESDIANFFDTVCWQNLQQRLQLLFPNEPLLSLLMQWITCPRDENETTHHARSKGLPQGAPISPLLANLLLDDLDQDMLAKGHIIIRYADDFVLLFKTEAQAKSALPDIQASLQEHGLDISLEKTQIVPAKRGFRYLGYLFIDGYAIETTKKNREEEQELRATYKPANHTRPIQAIGEREALGTILIVAGEVATLFSEQERLVVEQYDKRHSYCWNSLAAVLLIGPHQITTPALKTAMGKGVPVHFANGFGRYQGVAAGQEPSHLGVGFWLLQTQHLQNTTKALEVSKALVRARLVGQRALLQHRDKQAPELNKYHRITSKIEKADNLEQLRGYEGESAKLLWAFFQRHLTPDWQFSGRNRRPPKDPVNAMLSLGYSFIYSIVDSINRVVGLYPWQGAYHQNKGSHKTLASDLMEPYRYIVERVVLTLINRCQIKPDDFSTTDKGCQMSSEARKTLLNELLVQLTRSSDTAPSLLNSMKDQALSLAISCKTGQTFQAWKPKI
;
A
#
# COMPACT_ATOMS: atom_id res chain seq x y z
N MET A 1 57.80 8.14 13.89
CA MET A 1 56.94 8.60 12.79
C MET A 1 56.33 7.37 12.13
N HIS A 2 55.13 7.00 12.55
CA HIS A 2 54.42 5.85 12.00
C HIS A 2 53.93 6.25 10.60
N ASN A 3 54.55 5.68 9.56
CA ASN A 3 54.18 5.99 8.19
C ASN A 3 53.03 5.07 7.77
N LEU A 4 51.91 5.64 7.37
CA LEU A 4 50.71 4.93 6.89
C LEU A 4 50.52 5.26 5.41
N PRO A 5 51.18 4.53 4.49
CA PRO A 5 51.17 4.86 3.06
C PRO A 5 49.75 4.98 2.48
N LEU A 6 48.80 4.21 3.02
CA LEU A 6 47.42 4.17 2.56
C LEU A 6 46.69 5.52 2.73
N VAL A 7 46.97 6.25 3.81
CA VAL A 7 46.29 7.51 4.16
C VAL A 7 47.14 8.73 3.82
N GLN A 8 48.46 8.59 3.83
CA GLN A 8 49.40 9.70 3.59
C GLN A 8 49.14 10.41 2.26
N ALA A 9 48.87 9.67 1.19
CA ALA A 9 48.57 10.22 -0.13
C ALA A 9 47.14 10.78 -0.28
N LEU A 10 46.30 10.68 0.75
CA LEU A 10 44.93 11.19 0.76
C LEU A 10 44.78 12.43 1.67
N LEU A 11 45.80 12.74 2.46
CA LEU A 11 45.90 13.89 3.35
C LEU A 11 46.67 15.05 2.70
N PRO A 12 46.37 16.31 3.03
CA PRO A 12 45.41 16.75 4.04
C PRO A 12 43.96 16.68 3.53
N LEU A 13 43.00 16.64 4.47
CA LEU A 13 41.60 16.89 4.15
C LEU A 13 41.29 18.39 4.24
N ARG A 14 40.36 18.83 3.39
CA ARG A 14 39.76 20.17 3.41
C ARG A 14 38.26 20.01 3.55
N SER A 15 37.66 20.55 4.59
CA SER A 15 36.24 20.31 4.87
C SER A 15 35.49 21.58 5.24
N CYS A 16 34.30 21.76 4.69
CA CYS A 16 33.45 22.92 4.98
C CYS A 16 32.00 22.50 5.23
N ILE A 17 31.32 23.28 6.07
CA ILE A 17 29.88 23.20 6.31
C ILE A 17 29.21 24.29 5.48
N VAL A 18 28.32 23.87 4.59
CA VAL A 18 27.53 24.78 3.75
C VAL A 18 26.14 24.92 4.38
N THR A 19 25.71 26.16 4.61
CA THR A 19 24.35 26.47 5.03
C THR A 19 23.64 27.22 3.90
N LEU A 20 22.51 26.69 3.48
CA LEU A 20 21.63 27.25 2.45
C LEU A 20 20.31 27.70 3.05
N ARG A 21 19.54 28.49 2.29
CA ARG A 21 18.17 28.88 2.56
C ARG A 21 17.26 28.45 1.42
N TRP A 22 16.11 27.87 1.74
CA TRP A 22 15.07 27.54 0.76
C TRP A 22 14.33 28.78 0.30
N LEU A 23 14.21 28.98 -1.02
CA LEU A 23 13.47 30.10 -1.63
C LEU A 23 11.99 29.76 -1.90
N ALA A 24 11.61 28.50 -1.76
CA ALA A 24 10.24 28.01 -1.88
C ALA A 24 10.08 26.75 -1.03
N ASP A 25 8.84 26.39 -0.71
CA ASP A 25 8.52 25.17 0.03
C ASP A 25 9.12 23.93 -0.66
N SER A 26 9.72 23.05 0.14
CA SER A 26 10.44 21.88 -0.36
C SER A 26 10.22 20.68 0.55
N GLN A 27 10.13 19.49 -0.06
CA GLN A 27 9.87 18.24 0.63
C GLN A 27 10.83 17.12 0.18
N PRO A 28 12.15 17.24 0.43
CA PRO A 28 13.07 16.15 0.13
C PRO A 28 12.70 14.88 0.93
N GLY A 29 13.08 13.71 0.41
CA GLY A 29 12.86 12.45 1.13
C GLY A 29 13.69 12.34 2.42
N PHE A 30 13.34 11.41 3.32
CA PHE A 30 14.02 11.18 4.61
C PHE A 30 15.55 11.15 4.45
N LEU A 31 16.03 10.29 3.55
CA LEU A 31 17.44 10.11 3.24
C LEU A 31 17.79 10.71 1.88
N HIS A 32 17.84 12.02 1.77
CA HIS A 32 18.05 12.73 0.51
C HIS A 32 19.54 12.90 0.12
N HIS A 33 20.46 12.09 0.68
CA HIS A 33 21.88 12.04 0.32
C HIS A 33 22.13 11.85 -1.19
N VAL A 34 21.36 10.99 -1.85
CA VAL A 34 21.48 10.71 -3.30
C VAL A 34 21.18 11.94 -4.16
N PRO A 35 20.00 12.60 -4.04
CA PRO A 35 19.72 13.82 -4.79
C PRO A 35 20.66 14.98 -4.41
N LEU A 36 21.03 15.12 -3.13
CA LEU A 36 22.00 16.14 -2.71
C LEU A 36 23.34 15.93 -3.42
N HIS A 37 23.90 14.72 -3.36
CA HIS A 37 25.17 14.39 -4.02
C HIS A 37 25.08 14.63 -5.53
N ALA A 38 23.97 14.25 -6.18
CA ALA A 38 23.78 14.50 -7.61
C ALA A 38 23.73 16.00 -7.95
N TRP A 39 23.10 16.81 -7.10
CA TRP A 39 23.02 18.25 -7.25
C TRP A 39 24.40 18.92 -7.08
N VAL A 40 25.14 18.61 -6.00
CA VAL A 40 26.50 19.13 -5.79
C VAL A 40 27.42 18.71 -6.93
N ARG A 41 27.36 17.44 -7.35
CA ARG A 41 28.12 16.97 -8.51
C ARG A 41 27.78 17.76 -9.77
N ASN A 42 26.52 18.19 -9.93
CA ASN A 42 26.12 19.00 -11.07
C ASN A 42 26.73 20.41 -11.04
N LEU A 43 26.78 21.05 -9.86
CA LEU A 43 27.47 22.33 -9.66
C LEU A 43 28.96 22.21 -10.04
N ALA A 44 29.59 21.08 -9.75
CA ALA A 44 30.98 20.81 -10.14
C ALA A 44 31.20 20.52 -11.65
N GLY A 45 30.16 20.56 -12.49
CA GLY A 45 30.27 20.20 -13.92
C GLY A 45 30.14 18.70 -14.22
N SER A 46 29.70 17.90 -13.24
CA SER A 46 29.49 16.44 -13.34
C SER A 46 30.72 15.56 -13.67
N PRO A 47 31.92 15.84 -13.14
CA PRO A 47 33.12 15.08 -13.47
C PRO A 47 32.99 13.60 -13.09
N ALA A 48 33.63 12.73 -13.85
CA ALA A 48 33.54 11.27 -13.68
C ALA A 48 34.18 10.79 -12.37
N ASN A 49 35.23 11.49 -11.92
CA ASN A 49 35.98 11.21 -10.71
C ASN A 49 35.47 11.97 -9.46
N PHE A 50 34.32 12.65 -9.54
CA PHE A 50 33.78 13.49 -8.44
C PHE A 50 33.83 12.77 -7.08
N SER A 51 33.27 11.56 -7.00
CA SER A 51 33.17 10.79 -5.74
C SER A 51 34.48 10.16 -5.27
N HIS A 52 35.56 10.25 -6.06
CA HIS A 52 36.89 9.88 -5.61
C HIS A 52 37.56 11.01 -4.83
N TYR A 53 37.23 12.27 -5.14
CA TYR A 53 37.87 13.45 -4.54
C TYR A 53 37.00 14.19 -3.54
N LEU A 54 35.67 14.21 -3.74
CA LEU A 54 34.72 14.93 -2.90
C LEU A 54 33.71 13.98 -2.26
N ILE A 55 33.56 14.13 -0.94
CA ILE A 55 32.54 13.50 -0.12
C ILE A 55 31.46 14.55 0.17
N VAL A 56 30.19 14.16 -0.04
CA VAL A 56 29.02 14.98 0.25
C VAL A 56 28.23 14.28 1.34
N GLU A 57 28.10 14.92 2.50
CA GLU A 57 27.38 14.37 3.64
C GLU A 57 26.20 15.28 4.03
N PRO A 58 24.96 14.81 3.98
CA PRO A 58 23.83 15.56 4.51
C PRO A 58 23.89 15.62 6.05
N LEU A 59 23.50 16.77 6.61
CA LEU A 59 23.44 16.98 8.07
C LEU A 59 22.01 17.18 8.58
N GLU A 60 21.03 16.96 7.70
CA GLU A 60 19.60 17.23 7.90
C GLU A 60 18.75 15.97 7.68
N ASN A 61 19.35 14.77 7.80
CA ASN A 61 18.62 13.52 7.64
C ASN A 61 17.43 13.46 8.62
N GLY A 62 16.29 12.97 8.15
CA GLY A 62 15.04 12.98 8.92
C GLY A 62 14.26 14.31 8.87
N HIS A 63 14.74 15.33 8.16
CA HIS A 63 13.94 16.52 7.85
C HIS A 63 13.37 16.42 6.44
N ILE A 64 12.05 16.38 6.33
CA ILE A 64 11.35 16.18 5.04
C ILE A 64 10.43 17.34 4.65
N GLN A 65 10.32 18.35 5.49
CA GLN A 65 9.46 19.52 5.27
C GLN A 65 10.25 20.78 5.59
N TYR A 66 10.35 21.64 4.57
CA TYR A 66 10.97 22.94 4.63
C TYR A 66 10.01 23.96 4.07
N THR A 67 9.73 25.00 4.84
CA THR A 67 8.98 26.16 4.36
C THR A 67 9.95 27.16 3.73
N GLN A 68 9.42 28.07 2.91
CA GLN A 68 10.21 29.18 2.39
C GLN A 68 10.94 29.93 3.53
N GLY A 69 12.25 30.07 3.40
CA GLY A 69 13.12 30.71 4.39
C GLY A 69 13.81 29.75 5.35
N ASP A 70 13.40 28.48 5.42
CA ASP A 70 14.09 27.48 6.24
C ASP A 70 15.53 27.24 5.77
N GLY A 71 16.40 26.96 6.74
CA GLY A 71 17.79 26.62 6.49
C GLY A 71 17.99 25.16 6.10
N TYR A 72 19.05 24.86 5.36
CA TYR A 72 19.49 23.52 5.02
C TYR A 72 21.01 23.40 5.09
N ARG A 73 21.52 22.38 5.78
CA ARG A 73 22.95 22.18 6.01
C ARG A 73 23.49 20.86 5.47
N PHE A 74 24.68 20.92 4.88
CA PHE A 74 25.45 19.73 4.49
C PHE A 74 26.96 20.00 4.58
N ARG A 75 27.74 18.93 4.67
CA ARG A 75 29.21 18.97 4.74
C ARG A 75 29.82 18.51 3.42
N LEU A 76 30.86 19.22 3.00
CA LEU A 76 31.73 18.84 1.88
C LEU A 76 33.13 18.58 2.42
N THR A 77 33.70 17.44 2.05
CA THR A 77 35.09 17.09 2.41
C THR A 77 35.84 16.69 1.15
N ALA A 78 36.94 17.39 0.87
CA ALA A 78 37.90 17.06 -0.16
C ALA A 78 39.08 16.30 0.43
N ILE A 79 39.44 15.18 -0.20
CA ILE A 79 40.76 14.58 -0.02
C ILE A 79 41.81 15.35 -0.82
N GLN A 80 43.08 15.09 -0.58
CA GLN A 80 44.18 15.67 -1.35
C GLN A 80 43.94 15.54 -2.86
N GLY A 81 44.17 16.63 -3.61
CA GLY A 81 43.92 16.72 -5.06
C GLY A 81 42.47 17.07 -5.44
N GLY A 82 41.55 17.13 -4.48
CA GLY A 82 40.15 17.51 -4.67
C GLY A 82 39.86 19.01 -4.53
N GLU A 83 40.86 19.82 -4.19
CA GLU A 83 40.71 21.23 -3.81
C GLU A 83 40.16 22.08 -4.96
N ALA A 84 40.62 21.85 -6.18
CA ALA A 84 40.13 22.57 -7.37
C ALA A 84 38.65 22.26 -7.67
N LEU A 85 38.22 21.01 -7.43
CA LEU A 85 36.82 20.62 -7.55
C LEU A 85 35.99 21.28 -6.46
N LEU A 86 36.49 21.30 -5.22
CA LEU A 86 35.81 21.96 -4.11
C LEU A 86 35.66 23.47 -4.38
N GLU A 87 36.72 24.14 -4.83
CA GLU A 87 36.71 25.57 -5.16
C GLU A 87 35.67 25.87 -6.26
N THR A 88 35.59 25.02 -7.29
CA THR A 88 34.55 25.12 -8.32
C THR A 88 33.15 25.05 -7.72
N VAL A 89 32.90 24.10 -6.79
CA VAL A 89 31.61 24.00 -6.09
C VAL A 89 31.33 25.25 -5.27
N LEU A 90 32.28 25.74 -4.47
CA LEU A 90 32.09 26.94 -3.64
C LEU A 90 31.78 28.18 -4.49
N GLN A 91 32.44 28.35 -5.64
CA GLN A 91 32.16 29.44 -6.57
C GLN A 91 30.76 29.35 -7.19
N GLN A 92 30.29 28.14 -7.50
CA GLN A 92 28.92 27.95 -8.00
C GLN A 92 27.88 28.13 -6.90
N LEU A 93 28.15 27.72 -5.66
CA LEU A 93 27.27 27.97 -4.52
C LEU A 93 27.02 29.47 -4.31
N LYS A 94 28.06 30.31 -4.43
CA LYS A 94 27.93 31.78 -4.34
C LYS A 94 27.07 32.41 -5.45
N LYS A 95 26.87 31.70 -6.56
CA LYS A 95 26.06 32.13 -7.72
C LYS A 95 24.63 31.60 -7.67
N LEU A 96 24.25 30.89 -6.59
CA LEU A 96 22.87 30.43 -6.41
C LEU A 96 21.92 31.63 -6.30
N PRO A 97 20.68 31.50 -6.81
CA PRO A 97 20.11 30.32 -7.46
C PRO A 97 20.54 30.11 -8.93
N GLY A 98 21.18 31.10 -9.56
CA GLY A 98 21.43 31.13 -11.02
C GLY A 98 22.40 30.06 -11.55
N SER A 99 23.26 29.50 -10.72
CA SER A 99 24.18 28.40 -11.06
C SER A 99 23.53 27.02 -11.05
N ALA A 100 22.37 26.87 -10.41
CA ALA A 100 21.66 25.60 -10.35
C ALA A 100 20.70 25.43 -11.54
N LYS A 101 20.42 24.18 -11.89
CA LYS A 101 19.43 23.87 -12.93
C LYS A 101 18.05 24.38 -12.55
N ALA A 102 17.28 24.81 -13.55
CA ALA A 102 15.89 25.18 -13.36
C ALA A 102 15.09 24.03 -12.73
N SER A 103 14.28 24.37 -11.72
CA SER A 103 13.44 23.41 -11.01
C SER A 103 12.43 22.78 -11.98
N LYS A 104 12.51 21.46 -12.10
CA LYS A 104 11.48 20.62 -12.73
C LYS A 104 10.59 20.04 -11.64
N ALA A 105 9.33 19.74 -11.98
CA ALA A 105 8.43 19.05 -11.06
C ALA A 105 9.09 17.80 -10.45
N GLY A 106 9.20 17.76 -9.12
CA GLY A 106 9.81 16.65 -8.37
C GLY A 106 11.32 16.76 -8.10
N GLN A 107 12.02 17.82 -8.55
CA GLN A 107 13.40 18.08 -8.14
C GLN A 107 13.45 19.04 -6.96
N HIS A 108 13.84 18.54 -5.79
CA HIS A 108 13.91 19.36 -4.57
C HIS A 108 15.13 20.28 -4.56
N PHE A 109 16.32 19.78 -4.92
CA PHE A 109 17.55 20.58 -5.01
C PHE A 109 17.73 21.12 -6.43
N ALA A 110 17.40 22.40 -6.65
CA ALA A 110 17.46 23.08 -7.95
C ALA A 110 17.80 24.57 -7.78
N ASN A 111 17.26 25.46 -8.62
CA ASN A 111 17.39 26.91 -8.53
C ASN A 111 16.48 27.56 -7.46
N ASN A 112 16.06 26.81 -6.44
CA ASN A 112 15.20 27.22 -5.33
C ASN A 112 15.98 27.33 -4.00
N LEU A 113 17.30 27.49 -4.08
CA LEU A 113 18.21 27.58 -2.94
C LEU A 113 19.06 28.83 -3.07
N GLU A 114 19.44 29.38 -1.94
CA GLU A 114 20.35 30.51 -1.82
C GLU A 114 21.43 30.18 -0.78
N LEU A 115 22.66 30.60 -1.02
CA LEU A 115 23.75 30.43 -0.07
C LEU A 115 23.60 31.41 1.11
N GLN A 116 23.68 30.91 2.34
CA GLN A 116 23.72 31.75 3.55
C GLN A 116 25.15 31.90 4.07
N SER A 117 25.85 30.78 4.25
CA SER A 117 27.23 30.78 4.74
C SER A 117 27.99 29.52 4.32
N ILE A 118 29.32 29.66 4.31
CA ILE A 118 30.26 28.55 4.21
C ILE A 118 31.20 28.74 5.38
N ASN A 119 31.28 27.74 6.25
CA ASN A 119 32.17 27.75 7.41
C ASN A 119 33.14 26.58 7.32
N ASP A 120 34.33 26.75 7.88
CA ASP A 120 35.28 25.67 8.07
C ASP A 120 34.66 24.56 8.96
N ALA A 121 34.88 23.29 8.59
CA ALA A 121 34.28 22.19 9.32
C ALA A 121 35.03 21.79 10.60
N PHE A 122 36.30 22.19 10.74
CA PHE A 122 37.16 21.85 11.88
C PHE A 122 37.32 23.04 12.84
N GLU A 123 37.50 24.26 12.33
CA GLU A 123 37.71 25.49 13.12
C GLU A 123 36.48 26.42 13.18
N HIS A 124 35.45 26.15 12.37
CA HIS A 124 34.15 26.85 12.40
C HIS A 124 34.14 28.33 12.02
N HIS A 125 35.26 28.92 11.57
CA HIS A 125 35.28 30.27 11.02
C HIS A 125 34.65 30.35 9.62
N ALA A 126 34.15 31.51 9.25
CA ALA A 126 33.57 31.74 7.92
C ALA A 126 34.66 31.76 6.85
N VAL A 127 34.40 31.11 5.72
CA VAL A 127 35.35 30.98 4.60
C VAL A 127 34.73 31.38 3.28
N LYS A 128 35.54 31.94 2.39
CA LYS A 128 35.18 32.26 1.01
C LYS A 128 35.85 31.34 0.02
N HIS A 129 37.09 30.95 0.24
CA HIS A 129 37.88 30.15 -0.69
C HIS A 129 38.45 28.92 -0.01
N VAL A 130 38.75 27.87 -0.79
CA VAL A 130 39.33 26.63 -0.26
C VAL A 130 40.69 26.88 0.41
N ALA A 131 41.42 27.93 0.00
CA ALA A 131 42.68 28.32 0.62
C ALA A 131 42.54 28.81 2.08
N GLU A 132 41.34 29.24 2.50
CA GLU A 132 41.05 29.71 3.85
C GLU A 132 40.62 28.57 4.80
N LEU A 133 40.39 27.37 4.24
CA LEU A 133 40.04 26.18 5.00
C LEU A 133 41.27 25.63 5.73
N SER A 134 41.06 25.28 6.99
CA SER A 134 41.99 24.54 7.82
C SER A 134 42.31 23.15 7.21
N CYS A 135 43.47 22.62 7.60
CA CYS A 135 43.88 21.27 7.21
C CYS A 135 43.51 20.32 8.32
N PHE A 136 42.91 19.18 7.96
CA PHE A 136 43.06 17.99 8.78
C PHE A 136 44.24 17.21 8.20
N ASP A 137 45.38 17.28 8.88
CA ASP A 137 46.64 16.69 8.44
C ASP A 137 46.99 15.40 9.19
N GLN A 138 48.23 14.93 9.05
CA GLN A 138 48.67 13.71 9.71
C GLN A 138 48.71 13.83 11.24
N ASN A 139 49.02 15.02 11.78
CA ASN A 139 49.04 15.26 13.21
C ASN A 139 47.62 15.21 13.78
N ASP A 140 46.65 15.83 13.11
CA ASP A 140 45.24 15.80 13.53
C ASP A 140 44.71 14.37 13.57
N LEU A 141 45.03 13.57 12.55
CA LEU A 141 44.68 12.15 12.51
C LEU A 141 45.25 11.40 13.72
N TRP A 142 46.51 11.64 14.08
CA TRP A 142 47.15 10.99 15.21
C TRP A 142 46.61 11.47 16.56
N LEU A 143 46.24 12.75 16.69
CA LEU A 143 45.59 13.28 17.89
C LEU A 143 44.23 12.62 18.11
N GLU A 144 43.40 12.53 17.06
CA GLU A 144 42.11 11.85 17.13
C GLU A 144 42.29 10.33 17.36
N THR A 145 43.28 9.71 16.73
CA THR A 145 43.63 8.29 16.97
C THR A 145 44.06 8.05 18.42
N ALA A 146 44.85 8.96 19.02
CA ALA A 146 45.27 8.86 20.41
C ALA A 146 44.09 9.00 21.38
N PHE A 147 43.06 9.78 21.03
CA PHE A 147 41.81 9.82 21.79
C PHE A 147 41.13 8.45 21.78
N TRP A 148 40.95 7.85 20.60
CA TRP A 148 40.31 6.54 20.46
C TRP A 148 41.12 5.38 21.02
N ALA A 149 42.45 5.45 20.97
CA ALA A 149 43.34 4.41 21.53
C ALA A 149 43.23 4.27 23.05
N ARG A 150 42.75 5.32 23.75
CA ARG A 150 42.50 5.30 25.20
C ARG A 150 41.14 4.71 25.55
N GLN A 151 40.27 4.50 24.58
CA GLN A 151 38.94 3.96 24.79
C GLN A 151 38.99 2.43 24.74
N PRO A 152 38.58 1.70 25.80
CA PRO A 152 38.57 0.23 25.78
C PRO A 152 37.55 -0.32 24.76
N SER A 153 36.54 0.47 24.43
CA SER A 153 35.50 0.16 23.46
C SER A 153 34.92 1.43 22.85
N PHE A 154 34.38 1.33 21.64
CA PHE A 154 33.67 2.41 20.96
C PHE A 154 32.53 1.85 20.11
N THR A 155 31.63 2.72 19.67
CA THR A 155 30.53 2.40 18.77
C THR A 155 30.77 3.00 17.40
N LEU A 156 30.79 2.16 16.36
CA LEU A 156 30.77 2.61 14.97
C LEU A 156 29.32 2.81 14.53
N ALA A 157 28.92 4.05 14.29
CA ALA A 157 27.55 4.42 13.95
C ALA A 157 27.45 4.97 12.52
N PHE A 158 26.67 4.33 11.65
CA PHE A 158 26.43 4.80 10.29
C PHE A 158 25.51 6.04 10.27
N SER A 159 25.98 7.14 9.67
CA SER A 159 25.20 8.36 9.45
C SER A 159 24.46 8.37 8.11
N THR A 160 24.91 7.55 7.14
CA THR A 160 24.18 7.27 5.89
C THR A 160 24.20 5.78 5.57
N PRO A 161 23.20 5.26 4.81
CA PRO A 161 23.14 3.83 4.51
C PRO A 161 24.41 3.33 3.80
N ALA A 162 24.92 2.19 4.25
CA ALA A 162 26.11 1.54 3.71
C ALA A 162 25.77 0.34 2.82
N ARG A 163 26.55 0.14 1.76
CA ARG A 163 26.49 -1.06 0.90
C ARG A 163 27.73 -1.92 1.10
N LEU A 164 27.66 -2.77 2.13
CA LEU A 164 28.74 -3.70 2.49
C LEU A 164 28.46 -5.07 1.88
N VAL A 165 29.34 -5.56 0.99
CA VAL A 165 29.19 -6.89 0.38
C VAL A 165 29.58 -7.96 1.39
N ARG A 166 28.82 -9.06 1.49
CA ARG A 166 29.12 -10.20 2.38
C ARG A 166 30.37 -10.95 1.92
N ASP A 167 30.99 -11.72 2.81
CA ASP A 167 32.15 -12.53 2.46
C ASP A 167 31.78 -13.78 1.64
N LYS A 168 32.71 -14.23 0.79
CA LYS A 168 32.45 -15.34 -0.16
C LYS A 168 32.15 -16.67 0.55
N LEU A 169 32.75 -16.91 1.72
CA LEU A 169 32.53 -18.13 2.51
C LEU A 169 31.14 -18.17 3.15
N SER A 170 30.64 -17.04 3.67
CA SER A 170 29.29 -16.98 4.24
C SER A 170 28.19 -17.13 3.19
N LEU A 171 28.44 -16.66 1.96
CA LEU A 171 27.55 -16.88 0.82
C LEU A 171 27.46 -18.38 0.42
N GLN A 172 28.55 -19.15 0.57
CA GLN A 172 28.60 -20.56 0.19
C GLN A 172 27.91 -21.49 1.21
N THR A 173 27.99 -21.18 2.51
CA THR A 173 27.33 -21.96 3.58
C THR A 173 25.81 -21.83 3.54
N GLU A 174 25.27 -20.66 3.19
CA GLU A 174 23.83 -20.46 3.01
C GLU A 174 23.30 -21.06 1.70
N ASP A 175 24.06 -20.98 0.60
CA ASP A 175 23.72 -21.61 -0.68
C ASP A 175 23.57 -23.15 -0.51
N ALA A 176 24.34 -23.77 0.39
CA ALA A 176 24.23 -25.20 0.71
C ALA A 176 22.96 -25.56 1.52
N ALA A 177 22.48 -24.66 2.38
CA ALA A 177 21.27 -24.86 3.18
C ALA A 177 19.97 -24.61 2.38
N ASN A 178 19.98 -23.67 1.42
CA ASN A 178 18.76 -23.21 0.74
C ASN A 178 18.52 -23.73 -0.69
N LYS A 179 19.38 -24.58 -1.27
CA LYS A 179 19.22 -25.17 -2.62
C LYS A 179 18.81 -24.14 -3.71
N THR A 180 19.26 -22.89 -3.60
CA THR A 180 18.97 -21.83 -4.57
C THR A 180 20.26 -21.41 -5.28
N SER A 181 20.17 -21.20 -6.60
CA SER A 181 21.30 -20.78 -7.44
C SER A 181 21.84 -19.39 -7.02
N SER A 182 23.16 -19.25 -6.86
CA SER A 182 23.95 -18.01 -6.76
C SER A 182 23.15 -16.73 -6.41
N LEU A 183 23.24 -16.26 -5.16
CA LEU A 183 22.58 -15.02 -4.71
C LEU A 183 22.82 -13.84 -5.68
N LYS A 184 21.75 -13.33 -6.31
CA LYS A 184 21.78 -12.19 -7.26
C LYS A 184 21.17 -10.92 -6.63
N GLY A 185 21.68 -9.75 -7.00
CA GLY A 185 21.07 -8.46 -6.63
C GLY A 185 21.35 -8.00 -5.19
N LYS A 186 20.31 -7.58 -4.44
CA LYS A 186 20.43 -7.01 -3.08
C LYS A 186 20.92 -8.02 -2.03
N GLN A 187 20.73 -9.32 -2.25
CA GLN A 187 21.05 -10.38 -1.29
C GLN A 187 22.56 -10.59 -1.05
N ARG A 188 23.42 -10.00 -1.88
CA ARG A 188 24.88 -10.03 -1.69
C ARG A 188 25.40 -9.03 -0.64
N TYR A 189 24.55 -8.11 -0.18
CA TYR A 189 24.91 -7.09 0.79
C TYR A 189 24.50 -7.52 2.20
N CYS A 190 25.18 -6.98 3.20
CA CYS A 190 24.86 -7.19 4.62
C CYS A 190 23.50 -6.56 4.92
N ARG A 191 22.66 -7.27 5.69
CA ARG A 191 21.29 -6.85 6.01
C ARG A 191 20.95 -6.87 7.49
N ASP A 192 21.62 -7.72 8.25
CA ASP A 192 21.43 -7.90 9.68
C ASP A 192 22.75 -7.66 10.43
N LYS A 193 22.65 -7.69 11.76
CA LYS A 193 23.77 -7.52 12.69
C LYS A 193 24.78 -8.67 12.62
N ASP A 194 24.35 -9.89 12.30
CA ASP A 194 25.22 -11.08 12.28
C ASP A 194 26.24 -11.01 11.13
N HIS A 195 25.91 -10.26 10.08
CA HIS A 195 26.86 -9.94 9.02
C HIS A 195 27.95 -8.94 9.43
N LEU A 196 27.75 -8.14 10.48
CA LEU A 196 28.62 -7.01 10.82
C LEU A 196 29.77 -7.42 11.75
N THR A 197 30.54 -8.41 11.33
CA THR A 197 31.74 -8.81 12.05
C THR A 197 32.85 -7.77 11.90
N TRP A 198 33.71 -7.70 12.91
CA TRP A 198 34.92 -6.89 12.87
C TRP A 198 35.77 -7.12 11.61
N SER A 199 35.99 -8.39 11.24
CA SER A 199 36.74 -8.77 10.04
C SER A 199 36.12 -8.20 8.76
N LEU A 200 34.79 -8.24 8.65
CA LEU A 200 34.11 -7.71 7.48
C LEU A 200 34.25 -6.18 7.39
N LEU A 201 33.98 -5.46 8.49
CA LEU A 201 34.04 -4.01 8.55
C LEU A 201 35.44 -3.50 8.18
N THR A 202 36.47 -4.08 8.79
CA THR A 202 37.86 -3.71 8.55
C THR A 202 38.31 -4.04 7.12
N GLN A 203 37.89 -5.19 6.58
CA GLN A 203 38.18 -5.54 5.17
C GLN A 203 37.51 -4.57 4.20
N ARG A 204 36.24 -4.21 4.42
CA ARG A 204 35.51 -3.29 3.54
C ARG A 204 36.04 -1.86 3.63
N LEU A 205 36.45 -1.41 4.82
CA LEU A 205 37.15 -0.14 4.99
C LEU A 205 38.49 -0.13 4.25
N THR A 206 39.30 -1.18 4.45
CA THR A 206 40.59 -1.32 3.77
C THR A 206 40.44 -1.32 2.26
N ASP A 207 39.46 -2.07 1.73
CA ASP A 207 39.14 -2.07 0.29
C ASP A 207 38.77 -0.67 -0.22
N THR A 208 37.97 0.07 0.54
CA THR A 208 37.57 1.44 0.22
C THR A 208 38.77 2.39 0.14
N LEU A 209 39.65 2.34 1.14
CA LEU A 209 40.84 3.19 1.20
C LEU A 209 41.86 2.82 0.12
N ILE A 210 42.05 1.53 -0.18
CA ILE A 210 42.93 1.08 -1.28
C ILE A 210 42.40 1.60 -2.62
N ASN A 211 41.08 1.54 -2.86
CA ASN A 211 40.50 2.05 -4.10
C ASN A 211 40.68 3.57 -4.22
N LEU A 212 40.51 4.32 -3.12
CA LEU A 212 40.78 5.76 -3.09
C LEU A 212 42.24 6.07 -3.42
N HIS A 213 43.16 5.39 -2.74
CA HIS A 213 44.59 5.52 -2.96
C HIS A 213 44.94 5.21 -4.41
N GLN A 214 44.48 4.08 -4.97
CA GLN A 214 44.74 3.69 -6.35
C GLN A 214 44.20 4.71 -7.36
N HIS A 215 43.03 5.30 -7.12
CA HIS A 215 42.50 6.35 -7.98
C HIS A 215 43.30 7.66 -7.88
N HIS A 216 43.94 7.93 -6.75
CA HIS A 216 44.73 9.13 -6.53
C HIS A 216 46.18 8.98 -7.05
N THR A 217 46.86 7.88 -6.73
CA THR A 217 48.29 7.66 -7.04
C THR A 217 48.54 6.79 -8.26
N GLY A 218 47.54 6.02 -8.71
CA GLY A 218 47.70 4.97 -9.72
C GLY A 218 48.25 3.65 -9.17
N GLU A 219 48.73 3.63 -7.92
CA GLU A 219 49.31 2.44 -7.28
C GLU A 219 48.26 1.69 -6.45
N ARG A 220 48.21 0.36 -6.59
CA ARG A 220 47.33 -0.47 -5.77
C ARG A 220 48.11 -1.12 -4.63
N LEU A 221 47.87 -0.65 -3.42
CA LEU A 221 48.45 -1.22 -2.21
C LEU A 221 47.82 -2.57 -1.84
N GLN A 222 48.56 -3.39 -1.10
CA GLN A 222 48.07 -4.65 -0.55
C GLN A 222 47.21 -4.43 0.69
N ARG A 223 46.32 -5.39 0.98
CA ARG A 223 45.53 -5.38 2.22
C ARG A 223 46.45 -5.60 3.41
N MET A 224 46.21 -4.85 4.47
CA MET A 224 46.86 -5.05 5.76
C MET A 224 46.00 -6.00 6.62
N PRO A 225 46.62 -6.98 7.31
CA PRO A 225 45.89 -7.80 8.27
C PRO A 225 45.50 -6.97 9.48
N TRP A 226 44.28 -7.20 9.99
CA TRP A 226 43.77 -6.58 11.20
C TRP A 226 43.84 -7.58 12.36
N PRO A 227 44.31 -7.19 13.56
CA PRO A 227 44.16 -8.01 14.76
C PRO A 227 42.69 -8.26 15.05
N ASP A 228 42.42 -9.38 15.72
CA ASP A 228 41.08 -9.70 16.18
C ASP A 228 40.61 -8.66 17.20
N ALA A 229 39.33 -8.30 17.10
CA ALA A 229 38.62 -7.46 18.06
C ALA A 229 37.24 -8.06 18.31
N GLN A 230 36.68 -7.80 19.48
CA GLN A 230 35.40 -8.36 19.87
C GLN A 230 34.26 -7.43 19.45
N THR A 231 33.28 -7.96 18.73
CA THR A 231 32.00 -7.29 18.49
C THR A 231 31.06 -7.64 19.65
N ASP A 232 30.90 -6.70 20.58
CA ASP A 232 30.11 -6.91 21.81
C ASP A 232 28.61 -6.88 21.54
N SER A 233 28.16 -5.95 20.69
CA SER A 233 26.77 -5.86 20.25
C SER A 233 26.66 -5.11 18.93
N ALA A 234 25.60 -5.38 18.17
CA ALA A 234 25.30 -4.65 16.95
C ALA A 234 23.79 -4.52 16.76
N VAL A 235 23.37 -3.35 16.27
CA VAL A 235 22.02 -3.09 15.77
C VAL A 235 22.15 -2.73 14.30
N ALA A 236 21.35 -3.35 13.45
CA ALA A 236 21.38 -3.08 12.03
C ALA A 236 19.99 -3.21 11.45
N PHE A 237 19.61 -2.28 10.57
CA PHE A 237 18.38 -2.40 9.80
C PHE A 237 18.59 -1.85 8.40
N TRP A 238 17.87 -2.46 7.45
CA TRP A 238 17.93 -2.07 6.06
C TRP A 238 17.03 -0.86 5.81
N VAL A 239 17.45 0.05 4.94
CA VAL A 239 16.63 1.18 4.51
C VAL A 239 16.54 1.19 2.99
N ASP A 240 15.32 1.09 2.48
CA ASP A 240 15.04 1.20 1.06
C ASP A 240 14.80 2.66 0.64
N HIS A 241 15.67 3.20 -0.22
CA HIS A 241 15.47 4.53 -0.82
C HIS A 241 15.15 4.39 -2.31
N ARG A 242 13.96 4.82 -2.73
CA ARG A 242 13.52 4.79 -4.14
C ARG A 242 13.71 6.16 -4.77
N TYR A 243 14.70 6.31 -5.65
CA TYR A 243 14.89 7.55 -6.41
C TYR A 243 14.16 7.51 -7.77
N ALA A 244 13.85 8.69 -8.31
CA ALA A 244 13.04 8.92 -9.50
C ALA A 244 13.41 8.02 -10.70
N ALA A 245 12.40 7.73 -11.53
CA ALA A 245 12.54 6.91 -12.72
C ALA A 245 13.56 7.51 -13.70
N ASN A 246 14.43 6.66 -14.26
CA ASN A 246 15.25 7.05 -15.40
C ASN A 246 14.37 7.34 -16.63
N ALA A 247 14.97 7.83 -17.72
CA ALA A 247 14.27 8.14 -18.98
C ALA A 247 13.44 6.97 -19.57
N ASN A 248 13.64 5.75 -19.08
CA ASN A 248 12.92 4.53 -19.47
C ASN A 248 11.88 4.08 -18.42
N GLY A 249 11.54 4.92 -17.44
CA GLY A 249 10.56 4.59 -16.40
C GLY A 249 11.08 3.66 -15.29
N GLN A 250 12.33 3.16 -15.37
CA GLN A 250 12.91 2.27 -14.37
C GLN A 250 13.49 3.06 -13.19
N ARG A 251 12.96 2.80 -11.99
CA ARG A 251 13.47 3.36 -10.73
C ARG A 251 14.69 2.55 -10.27
N LYS A 252 15.81 3.21 -9.98
CA LYS A 252 16.98 2.57 -9.37
C LYS A 252 16.91 2.74 -7.85
N ASP A 253 16.98 1.63 -7.12
CA ASP A 253 17.00 1.64 -5.67
C ASP A 253 18.40 2.02 -5.15
N ALA A 254 18.44 3.01 -4.24
CA ALA A 254 19.62 3.45 -3.51
C ALA A 254 19.57 2.98 -2.04
N SER A 255 19.11 1.75 -1.83
CA SER A 255 19.00 1.14 -0.50
C SER A 255 20.34 0.75 0.10
N GLY A 256 20.44 0.72 1.43
CA GLY A 256 21.62 0.27 2.16
C GLY A 256 21.30 -0.02 3.64
N LEU A 257 22.33 -0.40 4.38
CA LEU A 257 22.26 -0.75 5.80
C LEU A 257 22.57 0.46 6.68
N LEU A 258 21.73 0.76 7.67
CA LEU A 258 22.10 1.60 8.80
C LEU A 258 22.42 0.69 9.99
N ALA A 259 23.53 0.95 10.67
CA ALA A 259 23.94 0.13 11.80
C ALA A 259 24.76 0.87 12.85
N GLN A 260 24.69 0.37 14.07
CA GLN A 260 25.59 0.68 15.17
C GLN A 260 26.27 -0.61 15.61
N VAL A 261 27.60 -0.59 15.68
CA VAL A 261 28.40 -1.77 16.06
C VAL A 261 29.30 -1.38 17.22
N HIS A 262 29.09 -1.99 18.38
CA HIS A 262 29.93 -1.82 19.55
C HIS A 262 31.14 -2.75 19.46
N ILE A 263 32.32 -2.16 19.47
CA ILE A 263 33.60 -2.83 19.25
C ILE A 263 34.46 -2.64 20.49
N ARG A 264 35.00 -3.74 21.00
CA ARG A 264 36.00 -3.76 22.05
C ARG A 264 37.35 -4.13 21.47
N LEU A 265 38.31 -3.24 21.65
CA LEU A 265 39.67 -3.45 21.17
C LEU A 265 40.49 -4.29 22.16
N ALA A 266 41.48 -5.01 21.64
CA ALA A 266 42.52 -5.58 22.49
C ALA A 266 43.38 -4.46 23.13
N ALA A 267 43.94 -4.70 24.31
CA ALA A 267 44.71 -3.70 25.06
C ALA A 267 45.87 -3.09 24.26
N ASP A 268 46.52 -3.88 23.40
CA ASP A 268 47.66 -3.47 22.57
C ASP A 268 47.29 -3.29 21.09
N PHE A 269 46.07 -2.78 20.81
CA PHE A 269 45.61 -2.61 19.43
C PHE A 269 46.51 -1.61 18.65
N PRO A 270 47.02 -1.96 17.46
CA PRO A 270 47.94 -1.11 16.70
C PRO A 270 47.31 0.23 16.31
N SER A 271 47.92 1.32 16.79
CA SER A 271 47.46 2.69 16.53
C SER A 271 47.39 3.01 15.03
N GLU A 272 48.26 2.39 14.20
CA GLU A 272 48.24 2.57 12.76
C GLU A 272 46.94 2.07 12.12
N LEU A 273 46.44 0.93 12.56
CA LEU A 273 45.20 0.37 12.04
C LEU A 273 44.00 1.15 12.59
N LEU A 274 44.06 1.58 13.86
CA LEU A 274 43.03 2.45 14.43
C LEU A 274 42.92 3.78 13.67
N ALA A 275 44.05 4.35 13.22
CA ALA A 275 44.05 5.55 12.39
C ALA A 275 43.29 5.37 11.06
N LEU A 276 43.26 4.17 10.49
CA LEU A 276 42.43 3.89 9.29
C LEU A 276 40.94 4.00 9.61
N LEU A 277 40.50 3.51 10.78
CA LEU A 277 39.12 3.64 11.24
C LEU A 277 38.75 5.10 11.54
N VAL A 278 39.66 5.86 12.13
CA VAL A 278 39.45 7.29 12.37
C VAL A 278 39.32 8.04 11.06
N PHE A 279 40.24 7.80 10.11
CA PHE A 279 40.22 8.43 8.79
C PHE A 279 38.98 8.04 7.97
N GLY A 280 38.47 6.81 8.15
CA GLY A 280 37.24 6.34 7.52
C GLY A 280 35.99 7.14 7.93
N GLN A 281 35.97 7.85 9.06
CA GLN A 281 34.86 8.75 9.43
C GLN A 281 34.68 9.93 8.46
N TYR A 282 35.73 10.29 7.72
CA TYR A 282 35.71 11.39 6.76
C TYR A 282 35.56 10.91 5.31
N THR A 283 36.02 9.70 5.03
CA THR A 283 36.00 9.13 3.68
C THR A 283 34.85 8.16 3.45
N GLY A 284 34.29 7.56 4.51
CA GLY A 284 33.24 6.53 4.47
C GLY A 284 33.76 5.12 4.15
N ILE A 285 32.84 4.16 4.12
CA ILE A 285 33.11 2.73 3.90
C ILE A 285 32.16 2.12 2.85
N GLY A 286 32.65 1.15 2.08
CA GLY A 286 31.85 0.36 1.14
C GLY A 286 32.28 0.52 -0.33
N GLN A 287 31.74 -0.36 -1.18
CA GLN A 287 32.16 -0.48 -2.59
C GLN A 287 31.68 0.67 -3.48
N ASN A 288 30.59 1.34 -3.11
CA ASN A 288 30.06 2.46 -3.87
C ASN A 288 29.73 3.59 -2.89
N ARG A 289 30.73 4.42 -2.60
CA ARG A 289 30.58 5.67 -1.84
C ARG A 289 29.98 6.80 -2.68
N GLY A 290 29.83 6.58 -3.99
CA GLY A 290 29.06 7.46 -4.85
C GLY A 290 27.65 7.63 -4.30
N PHE A 291 27.07 8.81 -4.51
CA PHE A 291 25.76 9.18 -3.97
C PHE A 291 25.71 9.43 -2.45
N GLY A 292 26.85 9.54 -1.76
CA GLY A 292 26.91 9.90 -0.33
C GLY A 292 26.63 8.75 0.64
N MET A 293 26.81 7.50 0.20
CA MET A 293 26.57 6.29 0.99
C MET A 293 27.76 5.92 1.88
N GLY A 294 27.48 5.23 2.99
CA GLY A 294 28.47 4.60 3.86
C GLY A 294 29.27 5.55 4.74
N GLN A 295 28.72 6.71 5.08
CA GLN A 295 29.32 7.58 6.10
C GLN A 295 29.06 7.01 7.49
N TYR A 296 30.07 7.09 8.37
CA TYR A 296 29.94 6.68 9.76
C TYR A 296 30.68 7.64 10.69
N GLN A 297 30.46 7.48 11.99
CA GLN A 297 31.13 8.17 13.06
C GLN A 297 31.46 7.19 14.19
N LEU A 298 32.60 7.40 14.84
CA LEU A 298 32.97 6.70 16.06
C LEU A 298 32.40 7.47 17.25
N LEU A 299 31.80 6.74 18.18
CA LEU A 299 31.19 7.26 19.39
C LEU A 299 31.75 6.53 20.60
N ASP A 300 32.03 7.24 21.68
CA ASP A 300 32.47 6.65 22.94
C ASP A 300 31.33 5.96 23.70
N GLU A 301 31.58 5.51 24.93
CA GLU A 301 30.57 4.88 25.79
C GLU A 301 29.39 5.81 26.16
N TYR A 302 29.60 7.13 26.09
CA TYR A 302 28.59 8.17 26.32
C TYR A 302 27.94 8.64 25.02
N LEU A 303 28.21 7.96 23.90
CA LEU A 303 27.75 8.31 22.56
C LEU A 303 28.24 9.67 22.06
N GLN A 304 29.42 10.10 22.51
CA GLN A 304 30.07 11.34 22.09
C GLN A 304 31.15 11.03 21.04
N ALA A 305 31.27 11.92 20.05
CA ALA A 305 32.32 11.85 19.04
C ALA A 305 33.50 12.74 19.44
N ALA A 306 34.72 12.33 19.06
CA ALA A 306 35.92 13.16 19.21
C ALA A 306 35.79 14.51 18.50
N SER A 307 35.16 14.51 17.32
CA SER A 307 34.79 15.71 16.57
C SER A 307 33.27 15.68 16.29
N PRO A 308 32.45 16.35 17.11
CA PRO A 308 31.00 16.32 16.95
C PRO A 308 30.58 17.06 15.66
N LYS A 309 29.66 16.44 14.91
CA LYS A 309 29.09 17.06 13.71
C LYS A 309 28.00 18.04 14.14
N PRO A 310 27.86 19.20 13.49
CA PRO A 310 26.74 20.09 13.77
C PRO A 310 25.41 19.42 13.39
N GLY A 311 24.38 19.67 14.18
CA GLY A 311 23.01 19.25 13.84
C GLY A 311 22.40 20.08 12.70
N ALA A 312 21.14 19.78 12.41
CA ALA A 312 20.30 20.57 11.49
C ALA A 312 20.26 22.05 11.89
N VAL A 313 19.99 22.95 10.92
CA VAL A 313 19.85 24.39 11.18
C VAL A 313 18.76 24.66 12.21
N LYS A 314 17.64 23.94 12.10
CA LYS A 314 16.56 23.92 13.08
C LYS A 314 16.20 22.47 13.36
N SER A 315 16.32 22.03 14.61
CA SER A 315 16.00 20.65 15.01
C SER A 315 14.51 20.32 14.84
N LEU A 316 14.18 19.03 14.73
CA LEU A 316 12.78 18.59 14.66
C LEU A 316 12.05 18.92 15.96
N LEU A 317 12.77 18.89 17.10
CA LEU A 317 12.22 19.35 18.38
C LEU A 317 11.84 20.83 18.33
N ALA A 318 12.73 21.69 17.82
CA ALA A 318 12.46 23.12 17.70
C ALA A 318 11.26 23.37 16.79
N LYS A 319 11.18 22.68 15.64
CA LYS A 319 10.00 22.72 14.75
C LYS A 319 8.72 22.29 15.48
N ALA A 320 8.74 21.17 16.20
CA ALA A 320 7.56 20.69 16.93
C ALA A 320 7.08 21.65 18.03
N LEU A 321 7.99 22.43 18.63
CA LEU A 321 7.69 23.39 19.70
C LEU A 321 7.36 24.81 19.20
N GLU A 322 7.28 25.01 17.88
CA GLU A 322 6.83 26.28 17.31
C GLU A 322 5.41 26.61 17.76
N GLU A 323 5.17 27.89 18.02
CA GLU A 323 3.90 28.37 18.58
C GLU A 323 2.72 28.06 17.68
N GLN A 324 2.89 28.19 16.36
CA GLN A 324 1.88 27.83 15.38
C GLN A 324 1.51 26.34 15.43
N ASN A 325 2.52 25.45 15.57
CA ASN A 325 2.30 24.01 15.64
C ASN A 325 1.61 23.62 16.96
N LEU A 326 2.04 24.19 18.08
CA LEU A 326 1.41 23.97 19.37
C LEU A 326 -0.04 24.47 19.39
N ALA A 327 -0.30 25.68 18.86
CA ALA A 327 -1.64 26.25 18.77
C ALA A 327 -2.58 25.37 17.94
N GLN A 328 -2.13 24.89 16.79
CA GLN A 328 -2.91 23.99 15.95
C GLN A 328 -3.29 22.70 16.69
N VAL A 329 -2.33 22.07 17.39
CA VAL A 329 -2.60 20.84 18.15
C VAL A 329 -3.57 21.07 19.30
N VAL A 330 -3.48 22.24 19.95
CA VAL A 330 -4.43 22.65 20.99
C VAL A 330 -5.83 22.80 20.39
N ASP A 331 -5.99 23.52 19.29
CA ASP A 331 -7.28 23.70 18.61
C ASP A 331 -7.91 22.36 18.18
N GLU A 332 -7.10 21.44 17.64
CA GLU A 332 -7.53 20.07 17.30
C GLU A 332 -7.94 19.26 18.54
N ALA A 333 -7.32 19.49 19.69
CA ALA A 333 -7.67 18.83 20.94
C ALA A 333 -9.00 19.38 21.53
N TYR A 334 -9.25 20.69 21.39
CA TYR A 334 -10.44 21.36 21.91
C TYR A 334 -11.67 21.19 21.04
N SER A 335 -11.53 21.17 19.71
CA SER A 335 -12.67 20.91 18.80
C SER A 335 -13.37 19.56 19.02
N ARG A 336 -12.79 18.66 19.84
CA ARG A 336 -13.34 17.35 20.21
C ARG A 336 -14.01 17.32 21.59
N ASN A 337 -13.77 18.32 22.45
CA ASN A 337 -14.31 18.40 23.81
C ASN A 337 -14.92 19.80 24.03
N GLU A 338 -16.23 19.88 24.28
CA GLU A 338 -16.98 21.11 24.55
C GLU A 338 -16.53 21.78 25.87
N ALA A 339 -15.36 22.44 25.89
CA ALA A 339 -14.79 23.15 27.06
C ALA A 339 -14.75 24.68 26.85
N SER A 340 -14.67 25.45 27.94
CA SER A 340 -14.79 26.93 27.92
C SER A 340 -13.50 27.65 27.47
N GLU A 341 -13.62 28.87 26.91
CA GLU A 341 -12.48 29.71 26.45
C GLU A 341 -11.54 30.15 27.59
N GLN A 342 -12.04 30.24 28.83
CA GLN A 342 -11.20 30.57 30.00
C GLN A 342 -10.24 29.44 30.36
N ASP A 343 -10.64 28.18 30.16
CA ASP A 343 -9.80 27.00 30.41
C ASP A 343 -8.65 26.89 29.39
N LYS A 344 -8.89 27.34 28.15
CA LYS A 344 -7.90 27.32 27.06
C LYS A 344 -6.71 28.24 27.33
N SER A 345 -6.96 29.44 27.84
CA SER A 345 -5.91 30.43 28.10
C SER A 345 -4.95 29.99 29.21
N ALA A 346 -5.47 29.42 30.30
CA ALA A 346 -4.65 28.90 31.40
C ALA A 346 -3.76 27.72 30.95
N LEU A 347 -4.31 26.83 30.12
CA LEU A 347 -3.59 25.67 29.60
C LEU A 347 -2.50 26.06 28.58
N LEU A 348 -2.73 27.10 27.77
CA LEU A 348 -1.69 27.67 26.90
C LEU A 348 -0.51 28.24 27.71
N MET A 349 -0.77 28.94 28.83
CA MET A 349 0.32 29.43 29.70
C MET A 349 1.17 28.28 30.25
N GLN A 350 0.53 27.20 30.71
CA GLN A 350 1.25 26.01 31.20
C GLN A 350 2.08 25.34 30.09
N LEU A 351 1.56 25.27 28.86
CA LEU A 351 2.32 24.76 27.71
C LEU A 351 3.52 25.64 27.37
N HIS A 352 3.39 26.97 27.43
CA HIS A 352 4.53 27.87 27.25
C HIS A 352 5.61 27.67 28.31
N GLN A 353 5.23 27.44 29.57
CA GLN A 353 6.17 27.10 30.63
C GLN A 353 6.89 25.78 30.36
N ARG A 354 6.16 24.73 29.97
CA ARG A 354 6.74 23.43 29.59
C ARG A 354 7.68 23.55 28.39
N ARG A 355 7.33 24.34 27.39
CA ARG A 355 8.21 24.67 26.26
C ARG A 355 9.52 25.30 26.73
N GLN A 356 9.47 26.30 27.62
CA GLN A 356 10.67 26.93 28.17
C GLN A 356 11.53 25.93 28.93
N GLN A 357 10.93 25.04 29.74
CA GLN A 357 11.65 23.99 30.46
C GLN A 357 12.37 23.02 29.50
N ILE A 358 11.74 22.65 28.37
CA ILE A 358 12.37 21.79 27.37
C ILE A 358 13.57 22.50 26.75
N THR A 359 13.43 23.77 26.36
CA THR A 359 14.52 24.57 25.79
C THR A 359 15.68 24.75 26.78
N GLN A 360 15.39 24.80 28.09
CA GLN A 360 16.38 24.91 29.17
C GLN A 360 16.90 23.55 29.67
N ALA A 361 16.50 22.44 29.05
CA ALA A 361 16.82 21.07 29.47
C ALA A 361 16.43 20.71 30.93
N SER A 362 15.51 21.48 31.53
CA SER A 362 15.00 21.29 32.90
C SER A 362 13.65 20.56 32.96
N TYR A 363 13.05 20.29 31.81
CA TYR A 363 11.77 19.58 31.71
C TYR A 363 11.84 18.17 32.29
N ARG A 364 10.79 17.79 33.01
CA ARG A 364 10.49 16.42 33.42
C ARG A 364 9.00 16.14 33.19
N PRO A 365 8.67 15.00 32.56
CA PRO A 365 7.27 14.63 32.33
C PRO A 365 6.59 14.27 33.65
N ASP A 366 5.28 14.51 33.69
CA ASP A 366 4.46 14.12 34.84
C ASP A 366 4.28 12.59 34.87
N PRO A 367 4.18 11.95 36.05
CA PRO A 367 3.89 10.53 36.15
C PRO A 367 2.64 10.11 35.36
N LEU A 368 2.68 8.90 34.80
CA LEU A 368 1.59 8.36 34.00
C LEU A 368 0.42 7.93 34.89
N GLN A 369 -0.80 8.31 34.53
CA GLN A 369 -2.00 7.92 35.27
C GLN A 369 -2.52 6.55 34.80
N ALA A 370 -2.72 5.64 35.74
CA ALA A 370 -3.29 4.33 35.51
C ALA A 370 -4.82 4.41 35.30
N GLN A 371 -5.33 3.84 34.21
CA GLN A 371 -6.78 3.69 33.98
C GLN A 371 -7.10 2.29 33.47
N GLU A 372 -7.96 1.57 34.18
CA GLU A 372 -8.43 0.25 33.74
C GLU A 372 -9.59 0.37 32.74
N ILE A 373 -9.47 -0.33 31.62
CA ILE A 373 -10.53 -0.46 30.62
C ILE A 373 -10.87 -1.93 30.43
N ALA A 374 -12.16 -2.28 30.44
CA ALA A 374 -12.60 -3.65 30.20
C ALA A 374 -12.25 -4.11 28.76
N LYS A 375 -11.69 -5.32 28.63
CA LYS A 375 -11.45 -5.92 27.31
C LYS A 375 -12.73 -6.52 26.73
N PRO A 376 -12.88 -6.56 25.39
CA PRO A 376 -14.08 -7.10 24.73
C PRO A 376 -14.32 -8.61 24.92
N ASP A 377 -13.31 -9.37 25.35
CA ASP A 377 -13.20 -10.82 25.50
C ASP A 377 -13.15 -11.29 26.97
N GLY A 378 -13.21 -10.35 27.93
CA GLY A 378 -13.05 -10.60 29.36
C GLY A 378 -11.65 -10.22 29.86
N GLY A 379 -11.58 -9.60 31.05
CA GLY A 379 -10.35 -9.05 31.64
C GLY A 379 -10.23 -7.53 31.52
N THR A 380 -9.20 -6.94 32.13
CA THR A 380 -8.91 -5.50 32.09
C THR A 380 -7.63 -5.20 31.30
N ARG A 381 -7.59 -4.04 30.64
CA ARG A 381 -6.41 -3.46 30.00
C ARG A 381 -6.05 -2.20 30.77
N LEU A 382 -4.86 -2.19 31.37
CA LEU A 382 -4.36 -1.04 32.10
C LEU A 382 -3.76 -0.03 31.11
N LEU A 383 -4.42 1.11 30.93
CA LEU A 383 -3.86 2.24 30.21
C LEU A 383 -2.97 3.07 31.15
N SER A 384 -1.91 3.64 30.57
CA SER A 384 -1.00 4.57 31.24
C SER A 384 -1.04 5.89 30.46
N ILE A 385 -1.80 6.84 30.98
CA ILE A 385 -2.19 8.07 30.28
C ILE A 385 -1.32 9.22 30.76
N PRO A 386 -0.61 9.93 29.86
CA PRO A 386 0.16 11.12 30.25
C PRO A 386 -0.76 12.29 30.64
N SER A 387 -0.19 13.28 31.34
CA SER A 387 -0.88 14.54 31.64
C SER A 387 -1.36 15.24 30.36
N TRP A 388 -2.32 16.15 30.48
CA TRP A 388 -2.87 16.84 29.31
C TRP A 388 -1.78 17.60 28.52
N GLN A 389 -0.87 18.27 29.24
CA GLN A 389 0.23 19.04 28.69
C GLN A 389 1.20 18.14 27.93
N ASP A 390 1.57 17.00 28.53
CA ASP A 390 2.46 16.03 27.91
C ASP A 390 1.81 15.35 26.70
N ARG A 391 0.49 15.11 26.71
CA ARG A 391 -0.24 14.62 25.53
C ARG A 391 -0.23 15.62 24.39
N VAL A 392 -0.37 16.92 24.67
CA VAL A 392 -0.29 17.97 23.63
C VAL A 392 1.12 18.03 23.04
N LEU A 393 2.15 18.03 23.88
CA LEU A 393 3.55 18.02 23.43
C LEU A 393 3.88 16.76 22.61
N GLN A 394 3.45 15.59 23.07
CA GLN A 394 3.61 14.33 22.33
C GLN A 394 2.89 14.36 20.98
N ARG A 395 1.69 14.96 20.90
CA ARG A 395 0.97 15.13 19.62
C ARG A 395 1.69 16.07 18.67
N ALA A 396 2.25 17.18 19.16
CA ALA A 396 3.03 18.10 18.36
C ALA A 396 4.29 17.43 17.79
N VAL A 397 5.02 16.68 18.62
CA VAL A 397 6.17 15.87 18.15
C VAL A 397 5.72 14.79 17.17
N THR A 398 4.60 14.12 17.43
CA THR A 398 4.04 13.09 16.52
C THR A 398 3.65 13.69 15.16
N ALA A 399 3.13 14.91 15.12
CA ALA A 399 2.75 15.59 13.87
C ALA A 399 3.94 15.83 12.93
N ILE A 400 5.13 16.04 13.50
CA ILE A 400 6.38 16.21 12.75
C ILE A 400 7.03 14.86 12.42
N LEU A 401 7.11 13.94 13.39
CA LEU A 401 7.78 12.65 13.21
C LEU A 401 6.99 11.66 12.35
N ALA A 402 5.66 11.62 12.45
CA ALA A 402 4.86 10.62 11.75
C ALA A 402 4.99 10.72 10.22
N PRO A 403 4.85 11.89 9.56
CA PRO A 403 5.07 12.00 8.11
C PRO A 403 6.49 11.62 7.70
N THR A 404 7.45 11.90 8.58
CA THR A 404 8.87 11.62 8.38
C THR A 404 9.12 10.10 8.36
N LEU A 405 8.72 9.40 9.42
CA LEU A 405 8.89 7.95 9.55
C LEU A 405 8.03 7.16 8.57
N ASP A 406 6.88 7.67 8.17
CA ASP A 406 5.99 7.02 7.19
C ASP A 406 6.65 6.81 5.82
N GLN A 407 7.64 7.64 5.45
CA GLN A 407 8.43 7.46 4.22
C GLN A 407 9.37 6.24 4.27
N LEU A 408 9.73 5.77 5.47
CA LEU A 408 10.58 4.60 5.66
C LEU A 408 9.77 3.30 5.62
N TRP A 409 8.51 3.35 6.06
CA TRP A 409 7.69 2.17 6.26
C TRP A 409 7.20 1.51 4.97
N MET A 410 7.18 0.18 4.99
CA MET A 410 6.63 -0.63 3.91
C MET A 410 5.12 -0.41 3.73
N LYS A 411 4.62 -0.64 2.51
CA LYS A 411 3.20 -0.42 2.16
C LYS A 411 2.21 -1.38 2.85
N HIS A 412 2.70 -2.46 3.44
CA HIS A 412 1.87 -3.54 4.01
C HIS A 412 1.64 -3.41 5.53
N SER A 413 2.10 -2.31 6.13
CA SER A 413 1.73 -1.92 7.51
C SER A 413 0.62 -0.87 7.47
N TYR A 414 -0.52 -1.16 8.12
CA TYR A 414 -1.73 -0.33 8.02
C TYR A 414 -2.18 0.29 9.36
N GLY A 415 -1.79 -0.32 10.49
CA GLY A 415 -2.19 0.15 11.82
C GLY A 415 -1.50 1.46 12.17
N TYR A 416 -2.17 2.32 12.96
CA TYR A 416 -1.63 3.59 13.47
C TYR A 416 -1.05 4.57 12.44
N ARG A 417 -1.45 4.43 11.17
CA ARG A 417 -0.99 5.28 10.06
C ARG A 417 -2.13 6.10 9.48
N ARG A 418 -1.92 7.39 9.29
CA ARG A 418 -2.92 8.29 8.69
C ARG A 418 -3.14 7.91 7.23
N GLY A 419 -4.40 7.82 6.80
CA GLY A 419 -4.75 7.43 5.42
C GLY A 419 -4.69 5.93 5.14
N HIS A 420 -4.30 5.12 6.13
CA HIS A 420 -4.36 3.66 6.07
C HIS A 420 -5.58 3.11 6.83
N SER A 421 -6.20 2.06 6.32
CA SER A 421 -7.42 1.50 6.91
C SER A 421 -7.45 -0.02 6.95
N ARG A 422 -8.26 -0.57 7.86
CA ARG A 422 -8.56 -2.01 7.93
C ARG A 422 -9.12 -2.56 6.61
N GLN A 423 -9.80 -1.72 5.82
CA GLN A 423 -10.33 -2.09 4.50
C GLN A 423 -9.22 -2.28 3.48
N GLN A 424 -8.17 -1.46 3.51
CA GLN A 424 -7.03 -1.64 2.61
C GLN A 424 -6.24 -2.91 2.95
N ALA A 425 -6.03 -3.21 4.25
CA ALA A 425 -5.42 -4.47 4.69
C ALA A 425 -6.24 -5.68 4.20
N ARG A 426 -7.57 -5.60 4.30
CA ARG A 426 -8.49 -6.61 3.77
C ARG A 426 -8.37 -6.80 2.27
N ASP A 427 -8.37 -5.71 1.50
CA ASP A 427 -8.29 -5.77 0.04
C ASP A 427 -6.95 -6.38 -0.42
N GLU A 428 -5.88 -6.07 0.30
CA GLU A 428 -4.56 -6.61 0.06
C GLU A 428 -4.46 -8.11 0.37
N ILE A 429 -5.04 -8.56 1.49
CA ILE A 429 -5.14 -9.99 1.84
C ILE A 429 -5.91 -10.74 0.74
N ASN A 430 -7.06 -10.21 0.31
CA ASN A 430 -7.86 -10.82 -0.76
C ASN A 430 -7.08 -10.89 -2.08
N ARG A 431 -6.36 -9.83 -2.44
CA ARG A 431 -5.54 -9.79 -3.65
C ARG A 431 -4.52 -10.92 -3.68
N TYR A 432 -3.81 -11.16 -2.58
CA TYR A 432 -2.84 -12.27 -2.50
C TYR A 432 -3.49 -13.64 -2.44
N ILE A 433 -4.62 -13.81 -1.75
CA ILE A 433 -5.38 -15.08 -1.78
C ILE A 433 -5.78 -15.42 -3.22
N GLN A 434 -6.25 -14.44 -4.00
CA GLN A 434 -6.57 -14.63 -5.42
C GLN A 434 -5.35 -14.97 -6.30
N GLN A 435 -4.13 -14.64 -5.86
CA GLN A 435 -2.87 -14.99 -6.54
C GLN A 435 -2.36 -16.39 -6.19
N GLY A 436 -3.15 -17.17 -5.44
CA GLY A 436 -2.83 -18.55 -5.07
C GLY A 436 -2.03 -18.68 -3.77
N TYR A 437 -1.98 -17.61 -2.94
CA TYR A 437 -1.49 -17.71 -1.57
C TYR A 437 -2.58 -18.33 -0.68
N ASN A 438 -2.61 -19.66 -0.68
CA ASN A 438 -3.68 -20.46 -0.09
C ASN A 438 -3.49 -20.78 1.40
N TRP A 439 -2.38 -20.39 2.02
CA TRP A 439 -2.04 -20.67 3.41
C TRP A 439 -1.75 -19.38 4.15
N ILE A 440 -2.39 -19.20 5.30
CA ILE A 440 -2.29 -18.00 6.11
C ILE A 440 -1.73 -18.40 7.46
N LEU A 441 -0.70 -17.69 7.91
CA LEU A 441 -0.23 -17.70 9.29
C LEU A 441 -0.74 -16.41 9.93
N GLU A 442 -1.65 -16.55 10.88
CA GLU A 442 -2.18 -15.44 11.67
C GLU A 442 -1.50 -15.47 13.04
N SER A 443 -1.01 -14.33 13.51
CA SER A 443 -0.45 -14.20 14.84
C SER A 443 -0.53 -12.76 15.35
N ASP A 444 -0.42 -12.61 16.67
CA ASP A 444 -0.12 -11.37 17.36
C ASP A 444 1.23 -11.48 18.09
N ILE A 445 1.67 -10.36 18.66
CA ILE A 445 2.89 -10.27 19.46
C ILE A 445 2.51 -10.29 20.95
N ALA A 446 3.17 -11.15 21.72
CA ALA A 446 2.84 -11.37 23.12
C ALA A 446 3.20 -10.14 23.97
N ASN A 447 2.17 -9.56 24.61
CA ASN A 447 2.30 -8.41 25.53
C ASN A 447 3.14 -7.26 24.96
N PHE A 448 3.04 -6.98 23.66
CA PHE A 448 3.94 -6.07 22.93
C PHE A 448 4.24 -4.76 23.66
N PHE A 449 3.19 -4.02 24.02
CA PHE A 449 3.36 -2.73 24.70
C PHE A 449 4.01 -2.84 26.08
N ASP A 450 4.02 -4.00 26.71
CA ASP A 450 4.62 -4.19 28.04
C ASP A 450 6.05 -4.74 27.96
N THR A 451 6.48 -5.25 26.80
CA THR A 451 7.77 -5.95 26.63
C THR A 451 8.81 -5.20 25.80
N VAL A 452 8.43 -4.16 25.04
CA VAL A 452 9.36 -3.37 24.21
C VAL A 452 10.64 -2.98 24.95
N CYS A 453 11.79 -3.38 24.39
CA CYS A 453 13.11 -3.02 24.89
C CYS A 453 13.47 -1.56 24.57
N TRP A 454 13.67 -0.74 25.61
CA TRP A 454 14.02 0.67 25.46
C TRP A 454 15.39 0.89 24.82
N GLN A 455 16.36 0.03 25.08
CA GLN A 455 17.70 0.13 24.50
C GLN A 455 17.65 -0.01 22.97
N ASN A 456 16.94 -1.03 22.46
CA ASN A 456 16.80 -1.25 21.03
C ASN A 456 16.06 -0.10 20.33
N LEU A 457 14.99 0.40 20.97
CA LEU A 457 14.25 1.56 20.48
C LEU A 457 15.12 2.81 20.42
N GLN A 458 15.90 3.06 21.47
CA GLN A 458 16.81 4.20 21.55
C GLN A 458 17.87 4.14 20.45
N GLN A 459 18.55 2.99 20.30
CA GLN A 459 19.57 2.79 19.27
C GLN A 459 19.02 3.02 17.86
N ARG A 460 17.80 2.52 17.59
CA ARG A 460 17.13 2.75 16.31
C ARG A 460 16.81 4.22 16.07
N LEU A 461 16.27 4.93 17.06
CA LEU A 461 16.00 6.35 16.94
C LEU A 461 17.28 7.17 16.76
N GLN A 462 18.39 6.80 17.41
CA GLN A 462 19.70 7.44 17.26
C GLN A 462 20.24 7.29 15.83
N LEU A 463 20.07 6.12 15.22
CA LEU A 463 20.47 5.88 13.84
C LEU A 463 19.66 6.70 12.83
N LEU A 464 18.37 6.90 13.09
CA LEU A 464 17.48 7.64 12.21
C LEU A 464 17.59 9.16 12.38
N PHE A 465 17.81 9.62 13.61
CA PHE A 465 17.83 11.02 14.00
C PHE A 465 19.13 11.34 14.77
N PRO A 466 20.30 11.25 14.13
CA PRO A 466 21.57 11.57 14.77
C PRO A 466 21.57 13.05 15.19
N ASN A 467 22.11 13.34 16.38
CA ASN A 467 22.24 14.69 16.93
C ASN A 467 20.90 15.45 17.12
N GLU A 468 19.76 14.76 17.18
CA GLU A 468 18.46 15.39 17.43
C GLU A 468 18.12 15.40 18.94
N PRO A 469 17.90 16.58 19.56
CA PRO A 469 17.58 16.68 20.98
C PRO A 469 16.23 16.07 21.35
N LEU A 470 15.34 15.87 20.36
CA LEU A 470 14.04 15.23 20.56
C LEU A 470 14.15 13.83 21.16
N LEU A 471 15.26 13.12 20.91
CA LEU A 471 15.45 11.75 21.38
C LEU A 471 15.41 11.67 22.91
N SER A 472 16.11 12.58 23.59
CA SER A 472 16.11 12.61 25.06
C SER A 472 14.68 12.80 25.60
N LEU A 473 13.89 13.65 24.94
CA LEU A 473 12.49 13.89 25.30
C LEU A 473 11.61 12.66 25.07
N LEU A 474 11.76 11.97 23.93
CA LEU A 474 11.08 10.70 23.66
C LEU A 474 11.38 9.66 24.73
N MET A 475 12.66 9.52 25.09
CA MET A 475 13.09 8.58 26.13
C MET A 475 12.47 8.94 27.49
N GLN A 476 12.49 10.22 27.89
CA GLN A 476 11.84 10.67 29.13
C GLN A 476 10.35 10.32 29.18
N TRP A 477 9.61 10.47 28.06
CA TRP A 477 8.19 10.12 28.00
C TRP A 477 7.93 8.62 28.14
N ILE A 478 8.75 7.76 27.52
CA ILE A 478 8.52 6.31 27.56
C ILE A 478 8.99 5.68 28.88
N THR A 479 10.03 6.23 29.51
CA THR A 479 10.60 5.73 30.77
C THR A 479 9.95 6.34 32.01
N CYS A 480 9.03 7.29 31.84
CA CYS A 480 8.32 7.94 32.93
C CYS A 480 7.64 6.90 33.85
N PRO A 481 7.73 7.05 35.19
CA PRO A 481 7.04 6.17 36.13
C PRO A 481 5.51 6.26 35.98
N ARG A 482 4.82 5.25 36.49
CA ARG A 482 3.35 5.20 36.52
C ARG A 482 2.86 5.33 37.96
N ASP A 483 1.81 6.10 38.18
CA ASP A 483 1.14 6.17 39.46
C ASP A 483 0.29 4.92 39.68
N GLU A 484 0.48 4.26 40.83
CA GLU A 484 -0.43 3.21 41.28
C GLU A 484 -1.52 3.78 42.17
N ASN A 485 -1.20 4.80 42.99
CA ASN A 485 -2.10 5.61 43.82
C ASN A 485 -1.52 7.04 43.97
N GLU A 486 -2.26 7.99 44.57
CA GLU A 486 -1.84 9.42 44.75
C GLU A 486 -0.47 9.64 45.44
N THR A 487 0.10 8.61 46.09
CA THR A 487 1.34 8.69 46.87
C THR A 487 2.42 7.68 46.47
N THR A 488 2.17 6.79 45.50
CA THR A 488 3.11 5.70 45.15
C THR A 488 3.34 5.60 43.65
N HIS A 489 4.62 5.68 43.26
CA HIS A 489 5.08 5.61 41.87
C HIS A 489 5.71 4.23 41.60
N HIS A 490 5.25 3.54 40.55
CA HIS A 490 5.83 2.31 40.06
C HIS A 490 6.87 2.61 38.97
N ALA A 491 8.14 2.34 39.27
CA ALA A 491 9.24 2.44 38.30
C ALA A 491 9.09 1.38 37.20
N ARG A 492 9.28 1.78 35.95
CA ARG A 492 9.21 0.89 34.78
C ARG A 492 10.61 0.61 34.27
N SER A 493 10.83 -0.57 33.69
CA SER A 493 12.10 -0.97 33.10
C SER A 493 12.01 -1.33 31.60
N LYS A 494 10.78 -1.44 31.06
CA LYS A 494 10.49 -1.76 29.66
C LYS A 494 9.05 -1.37 29.27
N GLY A 495 8.74 -1.49 27.98
CA GLY A 495 7.41 -1.29 27.41
C GLY A 495 7.11 0.15 26.99
N LEU A 496 6.04 0.33 26.21
CA LEU A 496 5.50 1.62 25.77
C LEU A 496 4.19 1.93 26.52
N PRO A 497 4.00 3.16 27.03
CA PRO A 497 2.79 3.52 27.76
C PRO A 497 1.55 3.48 26.86
N GLN A 498 0.62 2.58 27.20
CA GLN A 498 -0.61 2.35 26.44
C GLN A 498 -1.59 3.52 26.67
N GLY A 499 -1.84 4.35 25.67
CA GLY A 499 -2.65 5.57 25.78
C GLY A 499 -1.88 6.88 25.60
N ALA A 500 -0.54 6.81 25.57
CA ALA A 500 0.29 7.94 25.19
C ALA A 500 0.26 8.15 23.65
N PRO A 501 0.02 9.39 23.15
CA PRO A 501 -0.05 9.69 21.72
C PRO A 501 1.17 9.24 20.89
N ILE A 502 2.37 9.21 21.49
CA ILE A 502 3.61 8.86 20.79
C ILE A 502 3.83 7.33 20.67
N SER A 503 3.27 6.53 21.59
CA SER A 503 3.50 5.07 21.65
C SER A 503 3.13 4.33 20.35
N PRO A 504 2.01 4.63 19.66
CA PRO A 504 1.67 3.98 18.39
C PRO A 504 2.70 4.20 17.27
N LEU A 505 3.31 5.40 17.22
CA LEU A 505 4.35 5.75 16.24
C LEU A 505 5.63 4.93 16.51
N LEU A 506 6.05 4.86 17.78
CA LEU A 506 7.23 4.09 18.20
C LEU A 506 7.02 2.59 18.05
N ALA A 507 5.78 2.11 18.25
CA ALA A 507 5.41 0.72 18.00
C ALA A 507 5.65 0.33 16.54
N ASN A 508 5.11 1.14 15.60
CA ASN A 508 5.32 0.89 14.18
C ASN A 508 6.78 1.03 13.75
N LEU A 509 7.52 1.95 14.38
CA LEU A 509 8.95 2.07 14.14
C LEU A 509 9.65 0.74 14.41
N LEU A 510 9.47 0.13 15.59
CA LEU A 510 10.11 -1.15 15.92
C LEU A 510 9.67 -2.28 14.98
N LEU A 511 8.36 -2.40 14.74
CA LEU A 511 7.80 -3.50 13.95
C LEU A 511 8.08 -3.41 12.44
N ASP A 512 8.67 -2.31 11.96
CA ASP A 512 9.10 -2.20 10.56
C ASP A 512 10.26 -3.17 10.23
N ASP A 513 11.11 -3.55 11.20
CA ASP A 513 12.18 -4.53 10.96
C ASP A 513 11.59 -5.91 10.66
N LEU A 514 10.58 -6.34 11.42
CA LEU A 514 9.81 -7.55 11.12
C LEU A 514 9.24 -7.53 9.70
N ASP A 515 8.62 -6.40 9.31
CA ASP A 515 8.04 -6.27 7.97
C ASP A 515 9.11 -6.42 6.87
N GLN A 516 10.26 -5.79 7.06
CA GLN A 516 11.37 -5.83 6.12
C GLN A 516 12.04 -7.21 6.03
N ASP A 517 12.27 -7.87 7.16
CA ASP A 517 12.91 -9.18 7.23
C ASP A 517 12.04 -10.24 6.54
N MET A 518 10.73 -10.22 6.80
CA MET A 518 9.80 -11.15 6.18
C MET A 518 9.75 -10.94 4.66
N LEU A 519 9.68 -9.69 4.20
CA LEU A 519 9.72 -9.37 2.76
C LEU A 519 11.05 -9.76 2.12
N ALA A 520 12.18 -9.60 2.83
CA ALA A 520 13.51 -9.97 2.32
C ALA A 520 13.65 -11.49 2.11
N LYS A 521 13.00 -12.28 2.97
CA LYS A 521 12.86 -13.76 2.83
C LYS A 521 11.79 -14.17 1.81
N GLY A 522 11.10 -13.20 1.20
CA GLY A 522 10.07 -13.43 0.19
C GLY A 522 8.70 -13.80 0.77
N HIS A 523 8.50 -13.59 2.07
CA HIS A 523 7.21 -13.79 2.74
C HIS A 523 6.36 -12.53 2.60
N ILE A 524 5.08 -12.73 2.29
CA ILE A 524 4.13 -11.63 2.20
C ILE A 524 3.53 -11.43 3.59
N ILE A 525 3.88 -10.32 4.25
CA ILE A 525 3.35 -9.92 5.56
C ILE A 525 2.36 -8.76 5.39
N ILE A 526 1.24 -8.81 6.09
CA ILE A 526 0.25 -7.73 6.20
C ILE A 526 -0.02 -7.49 7.69
N ARG A 527 0.39 -6.32 8.17
CA ARG A 527 0.37 -5.98 9.61
C ARG A 527 -0.57 -4.83 9.91
N TYR A 528 -1.26 -4.93 11.04
CA TYR A 528 -2.10 -3.89 11.59
C TYR A 528 -1.77 -3.74 13.08
N ALA A 529 -0.89 -2.80 13.41
CA ALA A 529 -0.31 -2.67 14.74
C ALA A 529 0.51 -3.91 15.12
N ASP A 530 0.16 -4.57 16.22
CA ASP A 530 0.73 -5.81 16.75
C ASP A 530 0.12 -7.08 16.16
N ASP A 531 -1.07 -6.98 15.55
CA ASP A 531 -1.69 -8.07 14.79
C ASP A 531 -1.08 -8.17 13.39
N PHE A 532 -0.74 -9.37 12.92
CA PHE A 532 -0.24 -9.58 11.56
C PHE A 532 -0.66 -10.92 10.95
N VAL A 533 -0.68 -10.95 9.61
CA VAL A 533 -0.86 -12.18 8.84
C VAL A 533 0.26 -12.33 7.82
N LEU A 534 0.76 -13.55 7.65
CA LEU A 534 1.65 -13.92 6.55
C LEU A 534 0.94 -14.85 5.57
N LEU A 535 1.15 -14.61 4.29
CA LEU A 535 0.51 -15.35 3.22
C LEU A 535 1.52 -16.21 2.46
N PHE A 536 1.19 -17.48 2.29
CA PHE A 536 2.04 -18.50 1.67
C PHE A 536 1.28 -19.30 0.61
N LYS A 537 1.99 -19.87 -0.36
CA LYS A 537 1.40 -20.75 -1.38
C LYS A 537 1.20 -22.18 -0.87
N THR A 538 2.04 -22.63 0.06
CA THR A 538 2.04 -23.99 0.60
C THR A 538 2.13 -24.00 2.13
N GLU A 539 1.62 -25.06 2.76
CA GLU A 539 1.67 -25.24 4.22
C GLU A 539 3.10 -25.36 4.73
N ALA A 540 3.96 -26.07 3.98
CA ALA A 540 5.35 -26.27 4.34
C ALA A 540 6.10 -24.93 4.47
N GLN A 541 5.84 -23.98 3.57
CA GLN A 541 6.39 -22.62 3.64
C GLN A 541 5.90 -21.85 4.88
N ALA A 542 4.61 -22.00 5.24
CA ALA A 542 4.07 -21.35 6.43
C ALA A 542 4.71 -21.90 7.71
N LYS A 543 4.93 -23.22 7.78
CA LYS A 543 5.59 -23.88 8.91
C LYS A 543 7.08 -23.52 9.01
N SER A 544 7.78 -23.42 7.87
CA SER A 544 9.19 -23.06 7.85
C SER A 544 9.45 -21.59 8.20
N ALA A 545 8.45 -20.71 8.07
CA ALA A 545 8.58 -19.29 8.38
C ALA A 545 8.46 -18.95 9.87
N LEU A 546 7.96 -19.86 10.72
CA LEU A 546 7.83 -19.61 12.17
C LEU A 546 9.16 -19.29 12.86
N PRO A 547 10.24 -20.07 12.67
CA PRO A 547 11.56 -19.71 13.19
C PRO A 547 12.06 -18.36 12.71
N ASP A 548 11.74 -17.98 11.46
CA ASP A 548 12.15 -16.70 10.89
C ASP A 548 11.46 -15.51 11.59
N ILE A 549 10.16 -15.64 11.86
CA ILE A 549 9.38 -14.63 12.59
C ILE A 549 9.87 -14.53 14.03
N GLN A 550 10.10 -15.68 14.68
CA GLN A 550 10.64 -15.72 16.03
C GLN A 550 12.00 -15.05 16.12
N ALA A 551 12.94 -15.39 15.22
CA ALA A 551 14.25 -14.78 15.19
C ALA A 551 14.18 -13.25 15.07
N SER A 552 13.38 -12.73 14.12
CA SER A 552 13.22 -11.29 13.91
C SER A 552 12.59 -10.58 15.13
N LEU A 553 11.57 -11.17 15.77
CA LEU A 553 10.98 -10.62 16.99
C LEU A 553 11.96 -10.65 18.18
N GLN A 554 12.74 -11.72 18.33
CA GLN A 554 13.73 -11.86 19.40
C GLN A 554 14.83 -10.81 19.31
N GLU A 555 15.19 -10.33 18.11
CA GLU A 555 16.13 -9.21 17.96
C GLU A 555 15.65 -7.94 18.68
N HIS A 556 14.33 -7.78 18.84
CA HIS A 556 13.73 -6.67 19.56
C HIS A 556 13.34 -7.01 21.01
N GLY A 557 13.65 -8.21 21.48
CA GLY A 557 13.20 -8.73 22.78
C GLY A 557 11.69 -8.97 22.85
N LEU A 558 11.08 -9.28 21.70
CA LEU A 558 9.65 -9.55 21.56
C LEU A 558 9.41 -11.04 21.31
N ASP A 559 8.27 -11.53 21.79
CA ASP A 559 7.85 -12.92 21.63
C ASP A 559 6.60 -13.00 20.76
N ILE A 560 6.52 -14.02 19.92
CA ILE A 560 5.29 -14.38 19.20
C ILE A 560 4.32 -15.08 20.17
N SER A 561 3.03 -14.78 20.11
CA SER A 561 2.04 -15.49 20.93
C SER A 561 1.73 -16.88 20.34
N LEU A 562 2.55 -17.87 20.66
CA LEU A 562 2.39 -19.24 20.13
C LEU A 562 1.00 -19.84 20.35
N GLU A 563 0.31 -19.47 21.44
CA GLU A 563 -1.05 -19.92 21.76
C GLU A 563 -2.12 -19.37 20.80
N LYS A 564 -1.89 -18.19 20.23
CA LYS A 564 -2.79 -17.52 19.28
C LYS A 564 -2.34 -17.70 17.83
N THR A 565 -1.09 -18.10 17.61
CA THR A 565 -0.55 -18.36 16.28
C THR A 565 -1.26 -19.55 15.64
N GLN A 566 -1.84 -19.35 14.46
CA GLN A 566 -2.49 -20.43 13.72
C GLN A 566 -2.09 -20.43 12.24
N ILE A 567 -1.88 -21.62 11.69
CA ILE A 567 -1.69 -21.84 10.26
C ILE A 567 -2.97 -22.43 9.70
N VAL A 568 -3.64 -21.69 8.83
CA VAL A 568 -4.96 -22.03 8.30
C VAL A 568 -4.97 -21.97 6.77
N PRO A 569 -5.63 -22.93 6.09
CA PRO A 569 -5.88 -22.80 4.67
C PRO A 569 -6.86 -21.65 4.44
N ALA A 570 -6.54 -20.71 3.54
CA ALA A 570 -7.41 -19.61 3.15
C ALA A 570 -8.81 -20.10 2.69
N LYS A 571 -8.88 -21.31 2.10
CA LYS A 571 -10.13 -21.96 1.70
C LYS A 571 -11.05 -22.35 2.87
N ARG A 572 -10.48 -22.70 4.04
CA ARG A 572 -11.25 -23.06 5.25
C ARG A 572 -11.80 -21.82 5.96
N GLY A 573 -11.24 -20.68 5.60
CA GLY A 573 -11.57 -19.36 6.09
C GLY A 573 -10.98 -19.04 7.45
N PHE A 574 -10.57 -17.77 7.60
CA PHE A 574 -9.92 -17.24 8.79
C PHE A 574 -10.42 -15.83 9.10
N ARG A 575 -10.25 -15.39 10.34
CA ARG A 575 -10.71 -14.07 10.78
C ARG A 575 -9.52 -13.16 10.93
N TYR A 576 -9.63 -11.92 10.47
CA TYR A 576 -8.60 -10.91 10.72
C TYR A 576 -9.21 -9.51 10.66
N LEU A 577 -8.91 -8.67 11.66
CA LEU A 577 -9.40 -7.28 11.77
C LEU A 577 -10.93 -7.10 11.71
N GLY A 578 -11.69 -8.11 12.16
CA GLY A 578 -13.14 -8.11 12.09
C GLY A 578 -13.70 -8.50 10.72
N TYR A 579 -12.89 -9.13 9.86
CA TYR A 579 -13.33 -9.74 8.60
C TYR A 579 -13.14 -11.26 8.65
N LEU A 580 -14.13 -12.03 8.18
CA LEU A 580 -14.01 -13.44 7.83
C LEU A 580 -13.62 -13.53 6.35
N PHE A 581 -12.43 -14.06 6.10
CA PHE A 581 -11.94 -14.37 4.76
C PHE A 581 -12.33 -15.79 4.42
N ILE A 582 -13.08 -16.02 3.33
CA ILE A 582 -13.46 -17.36 2.87
C ILE A 582 -13.60 -17.39 1.35
N ASP A 583 -12.96 -18.35 0.69
CA ASP A 583 -13.07 -18.59 -0.77
C ASP A 583 -12.85 -17.32 -1.65
N GLY A 584 -11.92 -16.45 -1.23
CA GLY A 584 -11.59 -15.19 -1.94
C GLY A 584 -12.51 -14.01 -1.61
N TYR A 585 -13.44 -14.15 -0.67
CA TYR A 585 -14.28 -13.09 -0.13
C TYR A 585 -13.80 -12.65 1.25
N ALA A 586 -14.01 -11.38 1.59
CA ALA A 586 -13.87 -10.88 2.95
C ALA A 586 -15.19 -10.28 3.45
N ILE A 587 -15.77 -10.90 4.47
CA ILE A 587 -17.07 -10.57 5.05
C ILE A 587 -16.85 -9.89 6.39
N GLU A 588 -17.43 -8.72 6.61
CA GLU A 588 -17.31 -8.03 7.90
C GLU A 588 -18.10 -8.77 8.99
N THR A 589 -17.42 -9.18 10.06
CA THR A 589 -18.01 -9.91 11.19
C THR A 589 -18.31 -8.95 12.34
N THR A 590 -19.56 -8.93 12.82
CA THR A 590 -19.93 -8.26 14.08
C THR A 590 -20.07 -9.28 15.21
N LYS A 591 -19.95 -8.82 16.48
CA LYS A 591 -20.02 -9.67 17.69
C LYS A 591 -21.29 -10.56 17.78
N LYS A 592 -22.33 -10.30 16.98
CA LYS A 592 -23.64 -10.96 17.01
C LYS A 592 -23.70 -12.33 16.28
N ASN A 593 -22.68 -12.73 15.53
CA ASN A 593 -22.73 -13.88 14.59
C ASN A 593 -21.80 -15.07 14.94
N ARG A 594 -21.42 -15.26 16.23
CA ARG A 594 -20.50 -16.36 16.63
C ARG A 594 -21.11 -17.77 16.53
N GLU A 595 -22.43 -17.91 16.61
CA GLU A 595 -23.14 -19.21 16.59
C GLU A 595 -23.50 -19.66 15.16
N GLU A 596 -23.97 -18.75 14.30
CA GLU A 596 -24.18 -19.00 12.85
C GLU A 596 -22.87 -19.41 12.13
N GLU A 597 -21.73 -18.95 12.66
CA GLU A 597 -20.33 -19.35 12.39
C GLU A 597 -20.09 -20.87 12.30
N GLN A 598 -20.45 -21.55 13.39
CA GLN A 598 -20.11 -22.95 13.62
C GLN A 598 -20.90 -23.90 12.71
N GLU A 599 -22.14 -23.53 12.36
CA GLU A 599 -22.97 -24.28 11.41
C GLU A 599 -22.45 -24.19 9.97
N LEU A 600 -21.96 -23.02 9.53
CA LEU A 600 -21.39 -22.82 8.19
C LEU A 600 -20.07 -23.59 8.00
N ARG A 601 -19.22 -23.67 9.03
CA ARG A 601 -17.99 -24.50 9.01
C ARG A 601 -18.28 -26.00 8.95
N ALA A 602 -19.41 -26.46 9.50
CA ALA A 602 -19.79 -27.87 9.49
C ALA A 602 -20.37 -28.34 8.14
N THR A 603 -20.89 -27.44 7.31
CA THR A 603 -21.61 -27.79 6.05
C THR A 603 -20.81 -27.55 4.77
N TYR A 604 -19.61 -26.96 4.83
CA TYR A 604 -18.82 -26.60 3.65
C TYR A 604 -18.03 -27.79 3.07
N LYS A 605 -18.27 -28.13 1.79
CA LYS A 605 -17.43 -29.04 0.99
C LYS A 605 -16.67 -28.27 -0.09
N PRO A 606 -15.33 -28.42 -0.21
CA PRO A 606 -14.53 -27.61 -1.12
C PRO A 606 -14.75 -28.03 -2.59
N ALA A 607 -15.00 -27.06 -3.46
CA ALA A 607 -14.95 -27.25 -4.91
C ALA A 607 -13.48 -27.21 -5.37
N ASN A 608 -12.97 -28.34 -5.86
CA ASN A 608 -11.67 -28.41 -6.53
C ASN A 608 -11.78 -27.75 -7.92
N HIS A 609 -11.27 -26.52 -8.05
CA HIS A 609 -11.04 -25.90 -9.35
C HIS A 609 -9.62 -25.30 -9.42
N THR A 610 -8.67 -26.11 -9.89
CA THR A 610 -7.46 -25.62 -10.57
C THR A 610 -7.87 -25.19 -11.98
N ARG A 611 -7.78 -23.90 -12.30
CA ARG A 611 -7.97 -23.40 -13.66
C ARG A 611 -6.65 -23.43 -14.42
N PRO A 612 -6.61 -23.90 -15.68
CA PRO A 612 -5.52 -23.60 -16.59
C PRO A 612 -5.73 -22.22 -17.23
N ILE A 613 -4.61 -21.56 -17.55
CA ILE A 613 -4.58 -20.35 -18.36
C ILE A 613 -4.85 -20.75 -19.81
N GLN A 614 -5.86 -20.14 -20.45
CA GLN A 614 -6.01 -20.24 -21.89
C GLN A 614 -6.29 -18.88 -22.52
N ALA A 615 -5.56 -18.61 -23.60
CA ALA A 615 -5.62 -17.41 -24.40
C ALA A 615 -6.98 -17.29 -25.10
N ILE A 616 -7.59 -16.10 -25.08
CA ILE A 616 -8.80 -15.80 -25.84
C ILE A 616 -8.44 -14.77 -26.90
N GLY A 617 -8.45 -15.23 -28.14
CA GLY A 617 -8.34 -14.44 -29.35
C GLY A 617 -8.86 -15.29 -30.51
N GLU A 618 -10.19 -15.35 -30.66
CA GLU A 618 -10.81 -15.80 -31.89
C GLU A 618 -11.81 -14.76 -32.38
N ARG A 619 -11.71 -14.49 -33.69
CA ARG A 619 -12.33 -13.41 -34.47
C ARG A 619 -13.84 -13.61 -34.61
N GLU A 620 -14.60 -12.52 -34.48
CA GLU A 620 -15.85 -12.34 -35.22
C GLU A 620 -15.86 -10.97 -35.91
N ALA A 621 -16.45 -10.93 -37.11
CA ALA A 621 -16.32 -9.89 -38.13
C ALA A 621 -16.86 -8.48 -37.79
N LEU A 622 -17.13 -8.18 -36.51
CA LEU A 622 -17.69 -6.92 -36.00
C LEU A 622 -16.78 -6.18 -35.01
N GLY A 623 -15.58 -6.72 -34.71
CA GLY A 623 -14.66 -6.17 -33.72
C GLY A 623 -15.04 -6.55 -32.28
N THR A 624 -14.09 -6.40 -31.35
CA THR A 624 -14.21 -6.87 -29.96
C THR A 624 -14.88 -5.82 -29.08
N ILE A 625 -16.04 -6.12 -28.50
CA ILE A 625 -16.64 -5.28 -27.45
C ILE A 625 -16.05 -5.69 -26.10
N LEU A 626 -15.38 -4.75 -25.44
CA LEU A 626 -14.77 -4.95 -24.13
C LEU A 626 -15.68 -4.43 -23.02
N ILE A 627 -16.07 -5.30 -22.09
CA ILE A 627 -16.85 -4.93 -20.89
C ILE A 627 -15.94 -5.03 -19.67
N VAL A 628 -15.74 -3.92 -18.97
CA VAL A 628 -15.00 -3.84 -17.71
C VAL A 628 -16.00 -3.60 -16.58
N ALA A 629 -16.07 -4.55 -15.64
CA ALA A 629 -16.95 -4.52 -14.49
C ALA A 629 -16.26 -5.21 -13.29
N GLY A 630 -16.68 -4.88 -12.07
CA GLY A 630 -16.13 -5.47 -10.85
C GLY A 630 -15.02 -4.61 -10.22
N GLU A 631 -13.83 -5.20 -10.00
CA GLU A 631 -12.68 -4.51 -9.40
C GLU A 631 -12.30 -3.23 -10.17
N VAL A 632 -11.94 -2.18 -9.43
CA VAL A 632 -11.54 -0.89 -10.02
C VAL A 632 -10.38 -1.11 -10.99
N ALA A 633 -10.53 -0.54 -12.18
CA ALA A 633 -9.60 -0.71 -13.27
C ALA A 633 -9.11 0.65 -13.73
N THR A 634 -7.82 0.75 -14.07
CA THR A 634 -7.23 1.91 -14.72
C THR A 634 -6.97 1.56 -16.19
N LEU A 635 -7.56 2.35 -17.08
CA LEU A 635 -7.44 2.17 -18.52
C LEU A 635 -6.55 3.26 -19.10
N PHE A 636 -5.51 2.86 -19.82
CA PHE A 636 -4.60 3.80 -20.49
C PHE A 636 -4.14 3.26 -21.85
N SER A 637 -3.63 4.16 -22.70
CA SER A 637 -3.08 3.79 -24.00
C SER A 637 -1.57 3.64 -23.94
N GLU A 638 -1.07 2.56 -24.49
CA GLU A 638 0.36 2.28 -24.61
C GLU A 638 0.61 1.55 -25.93
N GLN A 639 1.51 2.09 -26.77
CA GLN A 639 1.92 1.49 -28.05
C GLN A 639 0.74 1.04 -28.94
N GLU A 640 -0.24 1.91 -29.20
CA GLU A 640 -1.45 1.61 -30.01
C GLU A 640 -2.39 0.53 -29.42
N ARG A 641 -2.27 0.26 -28.12
CA ARG A 641 -3.13 -0.70 -27.41
C ARG A 641 -3.84 -0.04 -26.22
N LEU A 642 -5.06 -0.49 -25.96
CA LEU A 642 -5.77 -0.22 -24.72
C LEU A 642 -5.26 -1.20 -23.66
N VAL A 643 -4.63 -0.68 -22.62
CA VAL A 643 -4.23 -1.44 -21.43
C VAL A 643 -5.30 -1.26 -20.37
N VAL A 644 -5.80 -2.37 -19.85
CA VAL A 644 -6.67 -2.43 -18.67
C VAL A 644 -5.86 -3.01 -17.52
N GLU A 645 -5.61 -2.20 -16.51
CA GLU A 645 -4.85 -2.56 -15.32
C GLU A 645 -5.80 -2.66 -14.13
N GLN A 646 -5.94 -3.87 -13.59
CA GLN A 646 -6.69 -4.16 -12.37
C GLN A 646 -5.71 -4.76 -11.37
N TYR A 647 -5.23 -3.95 -10.44
CA TYR A 647 -4.17 -4.34 -9.50
C TYR A 647 -2.96 -4.99 -10.22
N ASP A 648 -2.79 -6.31 -10.13
CA ASP A 648 -1.67 -7.09 -10.71
C ASP A 648 -2.02 -7.80 -12.04
N LYS A 649 -3.23 -7.59 -12.56
CA LYS A 649 -3.67 -8.14 -13.86
C LYS A 649 -3.63 -7.03 -14.88
N ARG A 650 -2.77 -7.21 -15.88
CA ARG A 650 -2.64 -6.32 -17.03
C ARG A 650 -3.13 -7.02 -18.28
N HIS A 651 -4.26 -6.57 -18.80
CA HIS A 651 -4.78 -7.01 -20.07
C HIS A 651 -4.53 -5.94 -21.12
N SER A 652 -4.19 -6.34 -22.34
CA SER A 652 -3.89 -5.40 -23.40
C SER A 652 -4.63 -5.79 -24.68
N TYR A 653 -5.39 -4.86 -25.22
CA TYR A 653 -6.23 -5.03 -26.41
C TYR A 653 -5.74 -4.09 -27.49
N CYS A 654 -5.64 -4.55 -28.73
CA CYS A 654 -5.29 -3.65 -29.84
C CYS A 654 -6.47 -2.71 -30.10
N TRP A 655 -6.24 -1.40 -30.18
CA TRP A 655 -7.32 -0.45 -30.45
C TRP A 655 -8.09 -0.78 -31.72
N ASN A 656 -7.39 -1.17 -32.80
CA ASN A 656 -8.00 -1.54 -34.08
C ASN A 656 -8.83 -2.84 -34.01
N SER A 657 -8.67 -3.64 -32.95
CA SER A 657 -9.45 -4.85 -32.73
C SER A 657 -10.71 -4.61 -31.90
N LEU A 658 -10.85 -3.43 -31.29
CA LEU A 658 -11.96 -3.08 -30.42
C LEU A 658 -13.08 -2.39 -31.23
N ALA A 659 -14.31 -2.84 -31.02
CA ALA A 659 -15.50 -2.20 -31.55
C ALA A 659 -16.08 -1.16 -30.59
N ALA A 660 -15.99 -1.41 -29.29
CA ALA A 660 -16.46 -0.50 -28.22
C ALA A 660 -15.90 -0.93 -26.86
N VAL A 661 -15.93 -0.01 -25.89
CA VAL A 661 -15.59 -0.28 -24.48
C VAL A 661 -16.76 0.13 -23.59
N LEU A 662 -17.17 -0.72 -22.64
CA LEU A 662 -18.17 -0.41 -21.60
C LEU A 662 -17.52 -0.47 -20.22
N LEU A 663 -17.57 0.63 -19.48
CA LEU A 663 -17.11 0.72 -18.09
C LEU A 663 -18.32 0.72 -17.15
N ILE A 664 -18.43 -0.28 -16.28
CA ILE A 664 -19.53 -0.43 -15.30
C ILE A 664 -18.97 -0.28 -13.88
N GLY A 665 -19.10 0.92 -13.31
CA GLY A 665 -18.60 1.22 -11.97
C GLY A 665 -17.49 2.27 -11.97
N PRO A 666 -16.76 2.42 -10.86
CA PRO A 666 -15.83 3.52 -10.65
C PRO A 666 -14.45 3.26 -11.30
N HIS A 667 -14.44 2.86 -12.57
CA HIS A 667 -13.19 2.65 -13.33
C HIS A 667 -12.61 3.99 -13.80
N GLN A 668 -11.28 4.04 -13.91
CA GLN A 668 -10.56 5.22 -14.38
C GLN A 668 -10.11 4.99 -15.82
N ILE A 669 -10.24 6.00 -16.67
CA ILE A 669 -9.66 6.00 -18.01
C ILE A 669 -8.91 7.31 -18.21
N THR A 670 -7.67 7.22 -18.68
CA THR A 670 -6.83 8.41 -18.88
C THR A 670 -7.30 9.21 -20.10
N THR A 671 -7.15 10.53 -20.04
CA THR A 671 -7.50 11.43 -21.16
C THR A 671 -6.81 11.05 -22.48
N PRO A 672 -5.50 10.67 -22.50
CA PRO A 672 -4.88 10.16 -23.72
C PRO A 672 -5.59 8.93 -24.28
N ALA A 673 -5.99 7.98 -23.44
CA ALA A 673 -6.69 6.79 -23.90
C ALA A 673 -8.08 7.10 -24.48
N LEU A 674 -8.82 8.03 -23.87
CA LEU A 674 -10.07 8.52 -24.44
C LEU A 674 -9.88 9.20 -25.80
N LYS A 675 -8.84 10.05 -25.94
CA LYS A 675 -8.51 10.69 -27.22
C LYS A 675 -8.12 9.66 -28.28
N THR A 676 -7.29 8.67 -27.93
CA THR A 676 -6.93 7.57 -28.82
C THR A 676 -8.17 6.78 -29.23
N ALA A 677 -9.05 6.43 -28.29
CA ALA A 677 -10.29 5.73 -28.57
C ALA A 677 -11.15 6.49 -29.60
N MET A 678 -11.40 7.80 -29.37
CA MET A 678 -12.15 8.64 -30.29
C MET A 678 -11.47 8.77 -31.66
N GLY A 679 -10.14 8.95 -31.70
CA GLY A 679 -9.38 9.03 -32.96
C GLY A 679 -9.35 7.72 -33.74
N LYS A 680 -9.56 6.58 -33.08
CA LYS A 680 -9.67 5.24 -33.70
C LYS A 680 -11.11 4.81 -33.96
N GLY A 681 -12.10 5.66 -33.68
CA GLY A 681 -13.51 5.33 -33.85
C GLY A 681 -14.05 4.30 -32.84
N VAL A 682 -13.39 4.12 -31.69
CA VAL A 682 -13.81 3.19 -30.63
C VAL A 682 -14.60 3.96 -29.56
N PRO A 683 -15.94 3.86 -29.49
CA PRO A 683 -16.72 4.52 -28.45
C PRO A 683 -16.49 3.92 -27.06
N VAL A 684 -16.34 4.78 -26.06
CA VAL A 684 -16.19 4.42 -24.64
C VAL A 684 -17.46 4.81 -23.89
N HIS A 685 -18.22 3.82 -23.46
CA HIS A 685 -19.48 3.97 -22.75
C HIS A 685 -19.27 3.89 -21.23
N PHE A 686 -20.02 4.71 -20.50
CA PHE A 686 -19.98 4.78 -19.04
C PHE A 686 -21.32 4.36 -18.45
N ALA A 687 -21.27 3.47 -17.47
CA ALA A 687 -22.40 3.11 -16.62
C ALA A 687 -21.96 3.16 -15.14
N ASN A 688 -22.88 3.55 -14.27
CA ASN A 688 -22.58 3.57 -12.83
C ASN A 688 -22.50 2.13 -12.26
N GLY A 689 -22.13 1.99 -10.99
CA GLY A 689 -22.01 0.68 -10.32
C GLY A 689 -23.31 -0.15 -10.26
N PHE A 690 -24.47 0.46 -10.56
CA PHE A 690 -25.76 -0.22 -10.67
C PHE A 690 -26.12 -0.59 -12.12
N GLY A 691 -25.18 -0.45 -13.06
CA GLY A 691 -25.38 -0.73 -14.48
C GLY A 691 -26.17 0.34 -15.22
N ARG A 692 -26.51 1.47 -14.60
CA ARG A 692 -27.28 2.53 -15.26
C ARG A 692 -26.37 3.32 -16.19
N TYR A 693 -26.69 3.30 -17.48
CA TYR A 693 -26.02 4.07 -18.52
C TYR A 693 -25.97 5.57 -18.20
N GLN A 694 -24.79 6.18 -18.30
CA GLN A 694 -24.52 7.59 -18.00
C GLN A 694 -24.20 8.39 -19.26
N GLY A 695 -23.46 7.81 -20.21
CA GLY A 695 -23.03 8.52 -21.41
C GLY A 695 -22.00 7.74 -22.23
N VAL A 696 -21.53 8.36 -23.31
CA VAL A 696 -20.48 7.83 -24.19
C VAL A 696 -19.54 8.94 -24.61
N ALA A 697 -18.25 8.64 -24.68
CA ALA A 697 -17.26 9.41 -25.41
C ALA A 697 -16.99 8.70 -26.74
N ALA A 698 -17.33 9.34 -27.85
CA ALA A 698 -17.21 8.79 -29.20
C ALA A 698 -16.60 9.83 -30.16
N GLY A 699 -16.12 9.37 -31.32
CA GLY A 699 -15.71 10.24 -32.41
C GLY A 699 -16.90 10.96 -33.06
N GLN A 700 -16.71 11.53 -34.25
CA GLN A 700 -17.76 12.30 -34.94
C GLN A 700 -18.99 11.47 -35.32
N GLU A 701 -18.86 10.15 -35.43
CA GLU A 701 -19.99 9.26 -35.73
C GLU A 701 -20.63 8.64 -34.47
N PRO A 702 -21.98 8.65 -34.37
CA PRO A 702 -22.70 8.37 -33.11
C PRO A 702 -22.76 6.91 -32.67
N SER A 703 -22.43 5.94 -33.54
CA SER A 703 -22.29 4.52 -33.18
C SER A 703 -21.53 3.75 -34.27
N HIS A 704 -20.88 2.63 -33.93
CA HIS A 704 -20.15 1.82 -34.91
C HIS A 704 -21.06 1.14 -35.96
N LEU A 705 -22.37 1.01 -35.71
CA LEU A 705 -23.36 0.49 -36.69
C LEU A 705 -24.11 1.59 -37.46
N GLY A 706 -24.11 2.82 -36.94
CA GLY A 706 -24.72 4.00 -37.57
C GLY A 706 -26.25 4.08 -37.50
N VAL A 707 -26.80 5.24 -37.88
CA VAL A 707 -28.26 5.53 -37.89
C VAL A 707 -29.02 4.63 -38.87
N GLY A 708 -28.38 4.27 -40.00
CA GLY A 708 -28.98 3.38 -40.99
C GLY A 708 -29.34 2.00 -40.42
N PHE A 709 -28.55 1.48 -39.48
CA PHE A 709 -28.86 0.23 -38.81
C PHE A 709 -30.10 0.33 -37.91
N TRP A 710 -30.34 1.47 -37.25
CA TRP A 710 -31.56 1.64 -36.43
C TRP A 710 -32.84 1.60 -37.25
N LEU A 711 -32.81 2.10 -38.50
CA LEU A 711 -33.92 1.96 -39.43
C LEU A 711 -34.17 0.48 -39.77
N LEU A 712 -33.12 -0.27 -40.07
CA LEU A 712 -33.21 -1.71 -40.34
C LEU A 712 -33.75 -2.49 -39.14
N GLN A 713 -33.23 -2.23 -37.92
CA GLN A 713 -33.73 -2.83 -36.69
C GLN A 713 -35.21 -2.51 -36.50
N THR A 714 -35.60 -1.25 -36.70
CA THR A 714 -36.99 -0.82 -36.52
C THR A 714 -37.92 -1.52 -37.49
N GLN A 715 -37.55 -1.57 -38.78
CA GLN A 715 -38.30 -2.31 -39.79
C GLN A 715 -38.39 -3.81 -39.47
N HIS A 716 -37.30 -4.42 -39.02
CA HIS A 716 -37.25 -5.83 -38.67
C HIS A 716 -38.15 -6.18 -37.48
N LEU A 717 -38.13 -5.36 -36.42
CA LEU A 717 -38.92 -5.60 -35.20
C LEU A 717 -40.36 -5.09 -35.29
N GLN A 718 -40.70 -4.28 -36.29
CA GLN A 718 -42.09 -3.91 -36.61
C GLN A 718 -42.78 -4.92 -37.52
N ASN A 719 -42.02 -5.72 -38.28
CA ASN A 719 -42.58 -6.81 -39.05
C ASN A 719 -43.17 -7.87 -38.11
N THR A 720 -44.49 -8.10 -38.20
CA THR A 720 -45.23 -8.98 -37.29
C THR A 720 -44.66 -10.39 -37.21
N THR A 721 -44.26 -10.96 -38.35
CA THR A 721 -43.70 -12.32 -38.43
C THR A 721 -42.34 -12.40 -37.72
N LYS A 722 -41.46 -11.43 -37.99
CA LYS A 722 -40.11 -11.40 -37.39
C LYS A 722 -40.13 -11.04 -35.91
N ALA A 723 -40.98 -10.09 -35.51
CA ALA A 723 -41.22 -9.77 -34.11
C ALA A 723 -41.73 -11.00 -33.32
N LEU A 724 -42.63 -11.78 -33.93
CA LEU A 724 -43.14 -13.02 -33.34
C LEU A 724 -42.03 -14.08 -33.20
N GLU A 725 -41.18 -14.27 -34.22
CA GLU A 725 -40.03 -15.18 -34.19
C GLU A 725 -39.09 -14.85 -33.01
N VAL A 726 -38.68 -13.58 -32.89
CA VAL A 726 -37.83 -13.10 -31.78
C VAL A 726 -38.52 -13.28 -30.42
N SER A 727 -39.81 -12.93 -30.34
CA SER A 727 -40.59 -13.03 -29.09
C SER A 727 -40.75 -14.48 -28.62
N LYS A 728 -40.99 -15.43 -29.54
CA LYS A 728 -41.04 -16.87 -29.23
C LYS A 728 -39.73 -17.34 -28.61
N ALA A 729 -38.59 -16.96 -29.19
CA ALA A 729 -37.27 -17.35 -28.70
C ALA A 729 -37.02 -16.83 -27.27
N LEU A 730 -37.34 -15.56 -26.99
CA LEU A 730 -37.18 -14.94 -25.66
C LEU A 730 -38.08 -15.57 -24.61
N VAL A 731 -39.38 -15.73 -24.91
CA VAL A 731 -40.35 -16.32 -23.97
C VAL A 731 -39.98 -17.77 -23.69
N ARG A 732 -39.60 -18.54 -24.72
CA ARG A 732 -39.13 -19.92 -24.54
C ARG A 732 -37.91 -19.98 -23.63
N ALA A 733 -36.91 -19.14 -23.86
CA ALA A 733 -35.71 -19.09 -23.02
C ALA A 733 -36.02 -18.75 -21.56
N ARG A 734 -36.92 -17.80 -21.31
CA ARG A 734 -37.40 -17.49 -19.96
C ARG A 734 -38.03 -18.70 -19.27
N LEU A 735 -38.95 -19.40 -19.93
CA LEU A 735 -39.61 -20.58 -19.35
C LEU A 735 -38.63 -21.72 -19.07
N VAL A 736 -37.65 -21.92 -19.96
CA VAL A 736 -36.55 -22.87 -19.76
C VAL A 736 -35.76 -22.54 -18.50
N GLY A 737 -35.41 -21.26 -18.28
CA GLY A 737 -34.72 -20.83 -17.06
C GLY A 737 -35.55 -20.97 -15.78
N GLN A 738 -36.83 -20.63 -15.83
CA GLN A 738 -37.74 -20.83 -14.69
C GLN A 738 -37.89 -22.31 -14.36
N ARG A 739 -38.08 -23.17 -15.36
CA ARG A 739 -38.12 -24.63 -15.16
C ARG A 739 -36.82 -25.14 -14.55
N ALA A 740 -35.67 -24.68 -15.01
CA ALA A 740 -34.37 -25.03 -14.44
C ALA A 740 -34.28 -24.64 -12.95
N LEU A 741 -34.70 -23.41 -12.61
CA LEU A 741 -34.78 -22.95 -11.22
C LEU A 741 -35.63 -23.90 -10.36
N LEU A 742 -36.86 -24.20 -10.81
CA LEU A 742 -37.77 -25.09 -10.11
C LEU A 742 -37.14 -26.47 -9.92
N GLN A 743 -36.61 -27.06 -11.00
CA GLN A 743 -36.04 -28.41 -10.99
C GLN A 743 -34.81 -28.53 -10.08
N HIS A 744 -33.98 -27.50 -10.01
CA HIS A 744 -32.83 -27.49 -9.11
C HIS A 744 -33.21 -27.33 -7.64
N ARG A 745 -34.35 -26.69 -7.35
CA ARG A 745 -34.80 -26.42 -5.97
C ARG A 745 -35.68 -27.52 -5.42
N ASP A 746 -36.60 -28.02 -6.23
CA ASP A 746 -37.52 -29.10 -5.89
C ASP A 746 -37.80 -29.92 -7.17
N LYS A 747 -37.19 -31.09 -7.24
CA LYS A 747 -37.32 -32.01 -8.37
C LYS A 747 -38.74 -32.57 -8.52
N GLN A 748 -39.55 -32.52 -7.46
CA GLN A 748 -40.92 -33.05 -7.45
C GLN A 748 -41.98 -31.94 -7.53
N ALA A 749 -41.57 -30.70 -7.80
CA ALA A 749 -42.48 -29.57 -7.87
C ALA A 749 -43.61 -29.83 -8.91
N PRO A 750 -44.89 -29.75 -8.50
CA PRO A 750 -46.03 -30.07 -9.38
C PRO A 750 -46.14 -29.14 -10.59
N GLU A 751 -45.52 -27.95 -10.53
CA GLU A 751 -45.44 -26.99 -11.62
C GLU A 751 -44.61 -27.48 -12.81
N LEU A 752 -43.62 -28.37 -12.62
CA LEU A 752 -42.65 -28.76 -13.65
C LEU A 752 -43.31 -29.35 -14.91
N ASN A 753 -44.32 -30.20 -14.72
CA ASN A 753 -45.08 -30.79 -15.83
C ASN A 753 -45.88 -29.74 -16.61
N LYS A 754 -46.42 -28.73 -15.90
CA LYS A 754 -47.14 -27.62 -16.53
C LYS A 754 -46.20 -26.73 -17.33
N TYR A 755 -45.01 -26.43 -16.80
CA TYR A 755 -43.96 -25.71 -17.54
C TYR A 755 -43.56 -26.41 -18.84
N HIS A 756 -43.41 -27.74 -18.82
CA HIS A 756 -43.10 -28.52 -20.02
C HIS A 756 -44.21 -28.40 -21.08
N ARG A 757 -45.49 -28.53 -20.68
CA ARG A 757 -46.65 -28.37 -21.58
C ARG A 757 -46.72 -26.96 -22.17
N ILE A 758 -46.59 -25.91 -21.36
CA ILE A 758 -46.62 -24.52 -21.85
C ILE A 758 -45.47 -24.26 -22.83
N THR A 759 -44.25 -24.74 -22.51
CA THR A 759 -43.09 -24.56 -23.40
C THR A 759 -43.30 -25.20 -24.78
N SER A 760 -43.99 -26.35 -24.85
CA SER A 760 -44.30 -27.02 -26.13
C SER A 760 -45.30 -26.23 -27.00
N LYS A 761 -46.12 -25.35 -26.41
CA LYS A 761 -47.10 -24.53 -27.13
C LYS A 761 -46.50 -23.26 -27.73
N ILE A 762 -45.37 -22.77 -27.22
CA ILE A 762 -44.75 -21.51 -27.67
C ILE A 762 -44.44 -21.53 -29.16
N GLU A 763 -43.91 -22.63 -29.68
CA GLU A 763 -43.58 -22.74 -31.12
C GLU A 763 -44.82 -22.63 -32.01
N LYS A 764 -45.97 -23.07 -31.51
CA LYS A 764 -47.26 -23.05 -32.22
C LYS A 764 -48.05 -21.76 -32.02
N ALA A 765 -47.53 -20.78 -31.28
CA ALA A 765 -48.25 -19.52 -31.07
C ALA A 765 -48.33 -18.72 -32.38
N ASP A 766 -49.53 -18.24 -32.74
CA ASP A 766 -49.78 -17.54 -34.00
C ASP A 766 -49.57 -16.02 -33.88
N ASN A 767 -49.59 -15.49 -32.65
CA ASN A 767 -49.45 -14.06 -32.39
C ASN A 767 -48.87 -13.75 -31.00
N LEU A 768 -48.53 -12.47 -30.78
CA LEU A 768 -47.92 -12.00 -29.52
C LEU A 768 -48.88 -12.08 -28.33
N GLU A 769 -50.20 -12.04 -28.55
CA GLU A 769 -51.19 -12.12 -27.48
C GLU A 769 -51.25 -13.52 -26.87
N GLN A 770 -51.24 -14.57 -27.70
CA GLN A 770 -51.13 -15.96 -27.23
C GLN A 770 -49.84 -16.18 -26.43
N LEU A 771 -48.71 -15.59 -26.87
CA LEU A 771 -47.45 -15.64 -26.12
C LEU A 771 -47.54 -14.96 -24.75
N ARG A 772 -48.20 -13.80 -24.65
CA ARG A 772 -48.48 -13.14 -23.37
C ARG A 772 -49.35 -13.99 -22.46
N GLY A 773 -50.31 -14.72 -23.03
CA GLY A 773 -51.10 -15.71 -22.30
C GLY A 773 -50.23 -16.80 -21.67
N TYR A 774 -49.32 -17.40 -22.45
CA TYR A 774 -48.40 -18.44 -21.97
C TYR A 774 -47.38 -17.92 -20.94
N GLU A 775 -46.83 -16.72 -21.16
CA GLU A 775 -45.96 -16.05 -20.19
C GLU A 775 -46.70 -15.79 -18.87
N GLY A 776 -47.92 -15.26 -18.94
CA GLY A 776 -48.76 -15.00 -17.76
C GLY A 776 -49.13 -16.28 -17.00
N GLU A 777 -49.46 -17.36 -17.70
CA GLU A 777 -49.70 -18.68 -17.09
C GLU A 777 -48.45 -19.19 -16.38
N SER A 778 -47.27 -19.11 -17.02
CA SER A 778 -46.00 -19.52 -16.41
C SER A 778 -45.63 -18.67 -15.19
N ALA A 779 -45.86 -17.36 -15.23
CA ALA A 779 -45.59 -16.47 -14.10
C ALA A 779 -46.45 -16.83 -12.87
N LYS A 780 -47.72 -17.21 -13.06
CA LYS A 780 -48.57 -17.69 -11.95
C LYS A 780 -47.99 -18.94 -11.28
N LEU A 781 -47.46 -19.88 -12.07
CA LEU A 781 -46.81 -21.08 -11.55
C LEU A 781 -45.55 -20.75 -10.74
N LEU A 782 -44.71 -19.83 -11.24
CA LEU A 782 -43.52 -19.39 -10.50
C LEU A 782 -43.89 -18.78 -9.14
N TRP A 783 -44.91 -17.93 -9.08
CA TRP A 783 -45.27 -17.28 -7.81
C TRP A 783 -45.93 -18.25 -6.83
N ALA A 784 -46.71 -19.22 -7.31
CA ALA A 784 -47.19 -20.32 -6.48
C ALA A 784 -46.04 -21.17 -5.91
N PHE A 785 -44.99 -21.39 -6.72
CA PHE A 785 -43.77 -22.04 -6.25
C PHE A 785 -43.08 -21.22 -5.15
N PHE A 786 -42.89 -19.91 -5.35
CA PHE A 786 -42.32 -19.04 -4.31
C PHE A 786 -43.12 -19.10 -3.01
N GLN A 787 -44.45 -19.04 -3.06
CA GLN A 787 -45.31 -19.12 -1.87
C GLN A 787 -45.10 -20.42 -1.08
N ARG A 788 -44.92 -21.56 -1.76
CA ARG A 788 -44.68 -22.85 -1.11
C ARG A 788 -43.31 -22.93 -0.43
N HIS A 789 -42.33 -22.20 -0.96
CA HIS A 789 -40.93 -22.28 -0.53
C HIS A 789 -40.52 -21.11 0.40
N LEU A 790 -41.46 -20.30 0.87
CA LEU A 790 -41.22 -19.19 1.78
C LEU A 790 -42.03 -19.38 3.06
N THR A 791 -41.45 -19.02 4.20
CA THR A 791 -42.18 -19.01 5.47
C THR A 791 -43.21 -17.87 5.51
N PRO A 792 -44.27 -17.98 6.33
CA PRO A 792 -45.30 -16.94 6.45
C PRO A 792 -44.75 -15.53 6.79
N ASP A 793 -43.62 -15.45 7.48
CA ASP A 793 -42.98 -14.19 7.89
C ASP A 793 -42.59 -13.29 6.71
N TRP A 794 -42.40 -13.86 5.52
CA TRP A 794 -42.09 -13.12 4.30
C TRP A 794 -43.32 -12.44 3.67
N GLN A 795 -44.53 -12.76 4.12
CA GLN A 795 -45.81 -12.17 3.72
C GLN A 795 -46.01 -12.11 2.19
N PHE A 796 -45.42 -13.05 1.46
CA PHE A 796 -45.45 -13.06 0.00
C PHE A 796 -46.75 -13.70 -0.52
N SER A 797 -47.68 -12.88 -1.02
CA SER A 797 -48.96 -13.31 -1.61
C SER A 797 -48.94 -13.37 -3.14
N GLY A 798 -47.78 -13.14 -3.76
CA GLY A 798 -47.59 -13.12 -5.21
C GLY A 798 -46.91 -11.83 -5.68
N ARG A 799 -46.70 -11.70 -6.99
CA ARG A 799 -45.98 -10.54 -7.55
C ARG A 799 -46.84 -9.27 -7.51
N ASN A 800 -46.48 -8.30 -6.70
CA ASN A 800 -47.01 -6.93 -6.73
C ASN A 800 -45.91 -5.93 -7.15
N ARG A 801 -46.27 -4.85 -7.85
CA ARG A 801 -45.31 -3.90 -8.43
C ARG A 801 -45.69 -2.46 -8.05
N ARG A 802 -44.69 -1.65 -7.69
CA ARG A 802 -44.70 -0.18 -7.58
C ARG A 802 -45.88 0.43 -6.78
N PRO A 803 -45.71 0.67 -5.47
CA PRO A 803 -44.58 0.24 -4.64
C PRO A 803 -44.67 -1.26 -4.29
N PRO A 804 -43.54 -1.95 -4.08
CA PRO A 804 -43.57 -3.30 -3.51
C PRO A 804 -44.19 -3.22 -2.12
N LYS A 805 -45.06 -4.18 -1.77
CA LYS A 805 -45.77 -4.20 -0.48
C LYS A 805 -45.18 -5.18 0.54
N ASP A 806 -44.23 -6.01 0.10
CA ASP A 806 -43.58 -7.03 0.92
C ASP A 806 -42.08 -7.16 0.57
N PRO A 807 -41.29 -7.77 1.47
CA PRO A 807 -39.83 -7.92 1.32
C PRO A 807 -39.40 -8.60 0.02
N VAL A 808 -40.07 -9.68 -0.36
CA VAL A 808 -39.70 -10.49 -1.54
C VAL A 808 -39.92 -9.69 -2.82
N ASN A 809 -41.04 -8.97 -2.92
CA ASN A 809 -41.30 -8.08 -4.05
C ASN A 809 -40.34 -6.89 -4.10
N ALA A 810 -39.83 -6.40 -2.96
CA ALA A 810 -38.79 -5.37 -2.92
C ALA A 810 -37.47 -5.90 -3.51
N MET A 811 -37.03 -7.09 -3.10
CA MET A 811 -35.84 -7.76 -3.64
C MET A 811 -35.96 -8.04 -5.14
N LEU A 812 -37.06 -8.67 -5.58
CA LEU A 812 -37.31 -8.98 -6.99
C LEU A 812 -37.33 -7.71 -7.84
N SER A 813 -38.00 -6.65 -7.37
CA SER A 813 -38.09 -5.38 -8.12
C SER A 813 -36.73 -4.70 -8.29
N LEU A 814 -35.90 -4.70 -7.25
CA LEU A 814 -34.55 -4.16 -7.34
C LEU A 814 -33.68 -4.99 -8.28
N GLY A 815 -33.67 -6.32 -8.14
CA GLY A 815 -32.88 -7.21 -8.98
C GLY A 815 -33.26 -7.11 -10.46
N TYR A 816 -34.56 -7.04 -10.78
CA TYR A 816 -35.00 -6.82 -12.16
C TYR A 816 -34.57 -5.46 -12.71
N SER A 817 -34.61 -4.40 -11.89
CA SER A 817 -34.16 -3.07 -12.29
C SER A 817 -32.65 -3.03 -12.56
N PHE A 818 -31.88 -3.79 -11.77
CA PHE A 818 -30.43 -3.95 -11.96
C PHE A 818 -30.12 -4.67 -13.28
N ILE A 819 -30.71 -5.84 -13.54
CA ILE A 819 -30.53 -6.57 -14.81
C ILE A 819 -30.98 -5.73 -16.00
N TYR A 820 -32.13 -5.06 -15.90
CA TYR A 820 -32.63 -4.15 -16.94
C TYR A 820 -31.60 -3.07 -17.30
N SER A 821 -30.96 -2.47 -16.29
CA SER A 821 -29.97 -1.41 -16.49
C SER A 821 -28.72 -1.93 -17.20
N ILE A 822 -28.23 -3.11 -16.80
CA ILE A 822 -27.10 -3.78 -17.44
C ILE A 822 -27.41 -4.11 -18.91
N VAL A 823 -28.57 -4.72 -19.18
CA VAL A 823 -28.99 -5.09 -20.54
C VAL A 823 -29.15 -3.85 -21.43
N ASP A 824 -29.74 -2.76 -20.92
CA ASP A 824 -29.80 -1.50 -21.67
C ASP A 824 -28.41 -0.94 -22.02
N SER A 825 -27.48 -0.98 -21.06
CA SER A 825 -26.10 -0.55 -21.30
C SER A 825 -25.42 -1.39 -22.38
N ILE A 826 -25.60 -2.72 -22.36
CA ILE A 826 -25.08 -3.63 -23.38
C ILE A 826 -25.71 -3.36 -24.75
N ASN A 827 -27.03 -3.17 -24.82
CA ASN A 827 -27.73 -2.87 -26.07
C ASN A 827 -27.16 -1.63 -26.76
N ARG A 828 -26.89 -0.58 -25.98
CA ARG A 828 -26.31 0.68 -26.47
C ARG A 828 -24.89 0.50 -26.99
N VAL A 829 -24.08 -0.32 -26.32
CA VAL A 829 -22.71 -0.61 -26.71
C VAL A 829 -22.65 -1.44 -27.99
N VAL A 830 -23.58 -2.39 -28.16
CA VAL A 830 -23.77 -3.14 -29.41
C VAL A 830 -24.29 -2.23 -30.54
N GLY A 831 -24.85 -1.06 -30.22
CA GLY A 831 -25.39 -0.12 -31.20
C GLY A 831 -26.85 -0.37 -31.56
N LEU A 832 -27.59 -1.15 -30.76
CA LEU A 832 -29.02 -1.35 -30.92
C LEU A 832 -29.82 -0.11 -30.49
N TYR A 833 -30.94 0.13 -31.16
CA TYR A 833 -31.89 1.18 -30.81
C TYR A 833 -32.74 0.77 -29.58
N PRO A 834 -32.57 1.40 -28.38
CA PRO A 834 -33.11 0.84 -27.14
C PRO A 834 -34.63 0.89 -26.98
N TRP A 835 -35.30 1.77 -27.71
CA TRP A 835 -36.74 2.03 -27.56
C TRP A 835 -37.62 1.15 -28.46
N GLN A 836 -37.02 0.29 -29.27
CA GLN A 836 -37.72 -0.63 -30.15
C GLN A 836 -37.45 -2.10 -29.75
N GLY A 837 -38.39 -2.69 -29.02
CA GLY A 837 -38.49 -4.12 -28.77
C GLY A 837 -39.36 -4.85 -29.81
N ALA A 838 -39.32 -6.18 -29.78
CA ALA A 838 -40.20 -7.08 -30.52
C ALA A 838 -41.44 -7.49 -29.68
N TYR A 839 -41.29 -7.67 -28.37
CA TYR A 839 -42.32 -8.26 -27.51
C TYR A 839 -43.07 -7.21 -26.68
N HIS A 840 -42.33 -6.36 -25.96
CA HIS A 840 -42.89 -5.29 -25.15
C HIS A 840 -43.19 -4.04 -26.00
N GLN A 841 -44.41 -3.52 -25.86
CA GLN A 841 -44.86 -2.33 -26.60
C GLN A 841 -44.31 -1.03 -26.00
N ASN A 842 -44.08 -0.05 -26.88
CA ASN A 842 -43.56 1.25 -26.51
C ASN A 842 -44.59 2.05 -25.69
N LYS A 843 -44.18 2.50 -24.50
CA LYS A 843 -44.95 3.42 -23.64
C LYS A 843 -44.01 4.56 -23.20
N GLY A 844 -43.91 5.58 -24.06
CA GLY A 844 -43.12 6.79 -23.77
C GLY A 844 -41.60 6.56 -23.82
N SER A 845 -40.90 6.93 -22.75
CA SER A 845 -39.43 6.87 -22.67
C SER A 845 -38.87 5.50 -22.27
N HIS A 846 -39.73 4.49 -22.12
CA HIS A 846 -39.36 3.15 -21.69
C HIS A 846 -38.55 2.41 -22.74
N LYS A 847 -37.44 1.78 -22.33
CA LYS A 847 -36.51 1.10 -23.25
C LYS A 847 -36.97 -0.35 -23.41
N THR A 848 -37.97 -0.52 -24.28
CA THR A 848 -38.67 -1.79 -24.52
C THR A 848 -37.72 -2.92 -24.88
N LEU A 849 -36.67 -2.64 -25.66
CA LEU A 849 -35.70 -3.66 -26.06
C LEU A 849 -34.94 -4.24 -24.86
N ALA A 850 -34.61 -3.42 -23.85
CA ALA A 850 -33.99 -3.91 -22.64
C ALA A 850 -34.95 -4.79 -21.81
N SER A 851 -36.26 -4.52 -21.88
CA SER A 851 -37.27 -5.39 -21.26
C SER A 851 -37.38 -6.74 -21.97
N ASP A 852 -37.29 -6.75 -23.29
CA ASP A 852 -37.29 -7.97 -24.09
C ASP A 852 -36.05 -8.83 -23.81
N LEU A 853 -34.87 -8.23 -23.93
CA LEU A 853 -33.61 -8.97 -23.85
C LEU A 853 -33.23 -9.38 -22.42
N MET A 854 -33.85 -8.79 -21.38
CA MET A 854 -33.67 -9.25 -20.01
C MET A 854 -34.47 -10.52 -19.69
N GLU A 855 -35.51 -10.87 -20.46
CA GLU A 855 -36.43 -11.97 -20.14
C GLU A 855 -35.73 -13.32 -19.84
N PRO A 856 -34.75 -13.77 -20.65
CA PRO A 856 -34.00 -15.00 -20.38
C PRO A 856 -33.21 -14.99 -19.06
N TYR A 857 -32.85 -13.81 -18.56
CA TYR A 857 -31.96 -13.64 -17.41
C TYR A 857 -32.71 -13.38 -16.09
N ARG A 858 -34.03 -13.14 -16.15
CA ARG A 858 -34.86 -12.87 -14.95
C ARG A 858 -34.78 -13.98 -13.91
N TYR A 859 -34.68 -15.23 -14.37
CA TYR A 859 -34.58 -16.39 -13.47
C TYR A 859 -33.32 -16.37 -12.58
N ILE A 860 -32.26 -15.64 -12.97
CA ILE A 860 -31.07 -15.46 -12.13
C ILE A 860 -31.44 -14.65 -10.89
N VAL A 861 -32.24 -13.60 -11.05
CA VAL A 861 -32.76 -12.79 -9.93
C VAL A 861 -33.63 -13.66 -9.03
N GLU A 862 -34.57 -14.40 -9.63
CA GLU A 862 -35.47 -15.30 -8.91
C GLU A 862 -34.68 -16.34 -8.09
N ARG A 863 -33.65 -16.93 -8.71
CA ARG A 863 -32.74 -17.89 -8.07
C ARG A 863 -31.98 -17.27 -6.90
N VAL A 864 -31.38 -16.10 -7.11
CA VAL A 864 -30.57 -15.39 -6.09
C VAL A 864 -31.43 -14.99 -4.91
N VAL A 865 -32.64 -14.45 -5.15
CA VAL A 865 -33.57 -14.09 -4.07
C VAL A 865 -33.88 -15.30 -3.19
N LEU A 866 -34.27 -16.42 -3.79
CA LEU A 866 -34.49 -17.66 -3.02
C LEU A 866 -33.22 -18.18 -2.33
N THR A 867 -32.04 -18.00 -2.91
CA THR A 867 -30.77 -18.40 -2.27
C THR A 867 -30.51 -17.59 -1.02
N LEU A 868 -30.64 -16.26 -1.10
CA LEU A 868 -30.36 -15.35 0.00
C LEU A 868 -31.34 -15.55 1.16
N ILE A 869 -32.61 -15.78 0.84
CA ILE A 869 -33.65 -16.11 1.82
C ILE A 869 -33.33 -17.45 2.49
N ASN A 870 -33.12 -18.51 1.72
CA ASN A 870 -32.90 -19.86 2.28
C ASN A 870 -31.59 -19.99 3.07
N ARG A 871 -30.59 -19.14 2.79
CA ARG A 871 -29.32 -19.09 3.53
C ARG A 871 -29.37 -18.12 4.71
N CYS A 872 -30.53 -17.54 5.01
CA CYS A 872 -30.72 -16.53 6.06
C CYS A 872 -29.77 -15.33 5.95
N GLN A 873 -29.28 -15.02 4.75
CA GLN A 873 -28.38 -13.90 4.48
C GLN A 873 -29.13 -12.57 4.35
N ILE A 874 -30.43 -12.65 4.05
CA ILE A 874 -31.39 -11.56 4.14
C ILE A 874 -32.59 -12.12 4.91
N LYS A 875 -33.04 -11.42 5.94
CA LYS A 875 -34.11 -11.82 6.86
C LYS A 875 -35.31 -10.87 6.74
N PRO A 876 -36.52 -11.25 7.18
CA PRO A 876 -37.68 -10.34 7.19
C PRO A 876 -37.40 -9.01 7.92
N ASP A 877 -36.61 -9.05 8.99
CA ASP A 877 -36.22 -7.88 9.79
C ASP A 877 -35.35 -6.85 9.05
N ASP A 878 -34.78 -7.21 7.89
CA ASP A 878 -34.04 -6.27 7.04
C ASP A 878 -34.95 -5.29 6.27
N PHE A 879 -36.26 -5.38 6.49
CA PHE A 879 -37.26 -4.61 5.77
C PHE A 879 -38.18 -3.85 6.71
N SER A 880 -38.56 -2.65 6.28
CA SER A 880 -39.59 -1.85 6.93
C SER A 880 -40.76 -1.63 5.97
N THR A 881 -41.95 -2.03 6.39
CA THR A 881 -43.18 -1.83 5.61
C THR A 881 -43.92 -0.62 6.15
N THR A 882 -44.16 0.35 5.26
CA THR A 882 -44.92 1.57 5.55
C THR A 882 -46.07 1.71 4.54
N ASP A 883 -46.96 2.68 4.74
CA ASP A 883 -48.04 3.00 3.78
C ASP A 883 -47.50 3.37 2.38
N LYS A 884 -46.23 3.79 2.30
CA LYS A 884 -45.53 4.12 1.05
C LYS A 884 -44.91 2.90 0.35
N GLY A 885 -45.01 1.72 0.95
CA GLY A 885 -44.43 0.46 0.48
C GLY A 885 -43.40 -0.15 1.43
N CYS A 886 -42.91 -1.32 1.05
CA CYS A 886 -41.84 -2.05 1.71
C CYS A 886 -40.47 -1.53 1.25
N GLN A 887 -39.65 -1.13 2.22
CA GLN A 887 -38.29 -0.64 2.01
C GLN A 887 -37.29 -1.66 2.54
N MET A 888 -36.17 -1.80 1.82
CA MET A 888 -35.08 -2.70 2.16
C MET A 888 -33.90 -1.91 2.73
N SER A 889 -33.32 -2.42 3.82
CA SER A 889 -32.10 -1.89 4.46
C SER A 889 -30.94 -1.74 3.48
N SER A 890 -29.98 -0.88 3.82
CA SER A 890 -28.79 -0.64 2.98
C SER A 890 -27.93 -1.89 2.87
N GLU A 891 -27.84 -2.65 3.97
CA GLU A 891 -27.08 -3.89 4.11
C GLU A 891 -27.67 -5.00 3.24
N ALA A 892 -28.98 -5.27 3.35
CA ALA A 892 -29.66 -6.26 2.51
C ALA A 892 -29.63 -5.88 1.03
N ARG A 893 -29.75 -4.58 0.72
CA ARG A 893 -29.59 -4.06 -0.64
C ARG A 893 -28.21 -4.36 -1.21
N LYS A 894 -27.15 -4.10 -0.45
CA LYS A 894 -25.77 -4.36 -0.85
C LYS A 894 -25.53 -5.85 -1.06
N THR A 895 -26.02 -6.69 -0.15
CA THR A 895 -25.92 -8.16 -0.24
C THR A 895 -26.58 -8.69 -1.51
N LEU A 896 -27.82 -8.28 -1.80
CA LEU A 896 -28.54 -8.69 -3.01
C LEU A 896 -27.80 -8.28 -4.30
N LEU A 897 -27.34 -7.03 -4.38
CA LEU A 897 -26.68 -6.52 -5.57
C LEU A 897 -25.28 -7.12 -5.79
N ASN A 898 -24.53 -7.35 -4.71
CA ASN A 898 -23.23 -8.01 -4.79
C ASN A 898 -23.35 -9.45 -5.27
N GLU A 899 -24.31 -10.22 -4.72
CA GLU A 899 -24.54 -11.59 -5.17
C GLU A 899 -24.97 -11.62 -6.64
N LEU A 900 -25.85 -10.71 -7.08
CA LEU A 900 -26.20 -10.57 -8.49
C LEU A 900 -24.99 -10.25 -9.36
N LEU A 901 -24.13 -9.32 -8.94
CA LEU A 901 -22.92 -8.96 -9.67
C LEU A 901 -21.95 -10.15 -9.81
N VAL A 902 -21.74 -10.92 -8.74
CA VAL A 902 -20.94 -12.15 -8.75
C VAL A 902 -21.49 -13.15 -9.76
N GLN A 903 -22.80 -13.39 -9.76
CA GLN A 903 -23.43 -14.30 -10.71
C GLN A 903 -23.24 -13.82 -12.16
N LEU A 904 -23.27 -12.50 -12.39
CA LEU A 904 -23.11 -11.94 -13.74
C LEU A 904 -21.67 -12.03 -14.28
N THR A 905 -20.68 -11.83 -13.41
CA THR A 905 -19.25 -11.76 -13.79
C THR A 905 -18.55 -13.12 -13.77
N ARG A 906 -19.10 -14.12 -13.07
CA ARG A 906 -18.53 -15.46 -12.99
C ARG A 906 -18.43 -16.12 -14.37
N SER A 907 -17.20 -16.41 -14.81
CA SER A 907 -16.90 -17.26 -15.97
C SER A 907 -16.42 -18.66 -15.52
N SER A 908 -16.50 -19.66 -16.40
CA SER A 908 -15.94 -21.01 -16.19
C SER A 908 -15.20 -21.47 -17.44
N ASP A 909 -14.34 -22.48 -17.31
CA ASP A 909 -13.54 -23.02 -18.43
C ASP A 909 -14.42 -23.54 -19.59
N THR A 910 -15.69 -23.85 -19.31
CA THR A 910 -16.66 -24.40 -20.26
C THR A 910 -17.79 -23.46 -20.66
N ALA A 911 -17.85 -22.25 -20.08
CA ALA A 911 -18.93 -21.30 -20.35
C ALA A 911 -18.52 -19.84 -20.09
N PRO A 912 -18.81 -18.92 -21.02
CA PRO A 912 -18.55 -17.49 -20.84
C PRO A 912 -19.39 -16.91 -19.68
N SER A 913 -18.99 -15.73 -19.19
CA SER A 913 -19.78 -15.02 -18.18
C SER A 913 -21.18 -14.68 -18.69
N LEU A 914 -22.11 -14.43 -17.77
CA LEU A 914 -23.46 -14.01 -18.15
C LEU A 914 -23.48 -12.62 -18.80
N LEU A 915 -22.54 -11.73 -18.44
CA LEU A 915 -22.35 -10.46 -19.16
C LEU A 915 -21.96 -10.69 -20.62
N ASN A 916 -21.07 -11.64 -20.90
CA ASN A 916 -20.72 -12.01 -22.27
C ASN A 916 -21.93 -12.64 -22.99
N SER A 917 -22.68 -13.50 -22.31
CA SER A 917 -23.91 -14.10 -22.86
C SER A 917 -24.96 -13.04 -23.24
N MET A 918 -25.14 -12.01 -22.39
CA MET A 918 -26.04 -10.88 -22.67
C MET A 918 -25.59 -10.10 -23.91
N LYS A 919 -24.28 -9.85 -24.04
CA LYS A 919 -23.67 -9.23 -25.21
C LYS A 919 -23.86 -10.08 -26.46
N ASP A 920 -23.60 -11.38 -26.39
CA ASP A 920 -23.73 -12.30 -27.52
C ASP A 920 -25.20 -12.41 -27.98
N GLN A 921 -26.16 -12.39 -27.05
CA GLN A 921 -27.59 -12.32 -27.38
C GLN A 921 -27.93 -11.00 -28.09
N ALA A 922 -27.43 -9.86 -27.62
CA ALA A 922 -27.65 -8.57 -28.28
C ALA A 922 -27.02 -8.53 -29.70
N LEU A 923 -25.82 -9.10 -29.86
CA LEU A 923 -25.17 -9.27 -31.16
C LEU A 923 -25.97 -10.17 -32.10
N SER A 924 -26.50 -11.30 -31.59
CA SER A 924 -27.39 -12.18 -32.36
C SER A 924 -28.61 -11.44 -32.89
N LEU A 925 -29.21 -10.54 -32.10
CA LEU A 925 -30.31 -9.70 -32.56
C LEU A 925 -29.86 -8.73 -33.65
N ALA A 926 -28.70 -8.09 -33.49
CA ALA A 926 -28.18 -7.19 -34.50
C ALA A 926 -27.92 -7.91 -35.84
N ILE A 927 -27.38 -9.13 -35.78
CA ILE A 927 -27.16 -9.98 -36.96
C ILE A 927 -28.49 -10.38 -37.60
N SER A 928 -29.49 -10.78 -36.80
CA SER A 928 -30.85 -11.08 -37.28
C SER A 928 -31.45 -9.89 -38.03
N CYS A 929 -31.36 -8.69 -37.47
CA CYS A 929 -31.86 -7.47 -38.10
C CYS A 929 -31.15 -7.13 -39.42
N LYS A 930 -29.83 -7.36 -39.49
CA LYS A 930 -29.01 -7.01 -40.67
C LYS A 930 -29.09 -8.05 -41.80
N THR A 931 -29.16 -9.33 -41.46
CA THR A 931 -29.00 -10.44 -42.41
C THR A 931 -30.27 -11.26 -42.62
N GLY A 932 -31.27 -11.09 -41.75
CA GLY A 932 -32.48 -11.92 -41.74
C GLY A 932 -32.32 -13.30 -41.11
N GLN A 933 -31.12 -13.65 -40.63
CA GLN A 933 -30.85 -14.90 -39.89
C GLN A 933 -31.73 -15.01 -38.63
N THR A 934 -32.02 -16.23 -38.19
CA THR A 934 -32.83 -16.48 -36.99
C THR A 934 -32.10 -16.03 -35.72
N PHE A 935 -32.77 -15.19 -34.93
CA PHE A 935 -32.31 -14.74 -33.63
C PHE A 935 -32.15 -15.91 -32.63
N GLN A 936 -31.00 -15.95 -31.96
CA GLN A 936 -30.69 -16.94 -30.92
C GLN A 936 -30.78 -16.30 -29.54
N ALA A 937 -31.86 -16.60 -28.81
CA ALA A 937 -31.97 -16.24 -27.40
C ALA A 937 -31.03 -17.11 -26.55
N TRP A 938 -30.36 -16.50 -25.58
CA TRP A 938 -29.57 -17.24 -24.61
C TRP A 938 -30.46 -18.16 -23.79
N LYS A 939 -29.96 -19.36 -23.48
CA LYS A 939 -30.66 -20.35 -22.65
C LYS A 939 -29.71 -20.89 -21.59
N PRO A 940 -30.17 -21.08 -20.35
CA PRO A 940 -29.36 -21.77 -19.36
C PRO A 940 -29.14 -23.23 -19.78
N LYS A 941 -27.93 -23.75 -19.56
CA LYS A 941 -27.66 -25.18 -19.63
C LYS A 941 -28.40 -25.84 -18.46
N ILE A 942 -29.39 -26.70 -18.78
CA ILE A 942 -30.15 -27.49 -17.80
C ILE A 942 -29.35 -28.71 -17.37
#